data_AF-A0A6P6H353-F1
#
_entry.id   AF-A0A6P6H353-F1
#
_cell.length_a   1.000
_cell.length_b   1.000
_cell.length_c   1.000
_cell.angle_alpha   90.00
_cell.angle_beta   90.00
_cell.angle_gamma   90.00
#
_symmetry.space_group_name_H-M   'P 1'
#
loop_
_entity.id
_entity.type
_entity.pdbx_description
1 polymer ?
#
loop_
_entity_poly.entity_id
_entity_poly.type
_entity_poly.pdbx_seq_one_letter_code
_entity_poly.pdbx_strand_id
1 'polypeptide(L)'
;MFAKLKKKIAEETAVAQRPGGATRIPRSVSKESVASMGADSGDDFASDGSSSREDLSSQLLRRNEQIRKLEARLSDYAEQVRNLQKIKEKLEIALEKHQDSSMRKFQEQNETFQANRAKMAEGLALALARKDQEWSEKMDQLEKEKRFLTAQLQEMKNQSLNLFQRRDEMDELEGFQQQELSKVKHMLLKKEESLGKMEKELEARTRELTHIQEELMTSNQMSSDLSQKLEELQRRYSALEEQRDHVTASKTGAENKIAALEQKEQELQVSIQQLSMDLQKATADTQEKEKLITHLQEKVSSLEKRLEQNLSGEEHVHELLKEKTVAEQNLEDTRQQLLAARSSQAKAMDILETRVQELEHSLQASEEKLKHSGDVVAAQEAQIRELAAANKESSQAQQQVLALERQCMERVHTLETQLAALESSRVADQTAAEREVRELEQENAALKESKNECERSLQHHQLELKKLKEEWSQREIVSVAMAQALEEVRKQREEFQQQAASRATQDPAYQLPAAEGIPNGEVGAVDLGQLQKEKQDLEQQLVEKNKTIKQMQQRMLELKKTLQKELKIRPDSELFEVREKPGPEMPNMAPSVTNNADLTDAREINFEYLKHVVLKFMSCRESEAFHLIKAVSVLLNFSQEEENMLKETLEYKMSWFGSKPAPKGSIRPSISNPRIPWS
;
A
#
# COMPACT_ATOMS: atom_id res chain seq x y z
N MET A 1 -47.78 41.27 -8.65
CA MET A 1 -47.67 42.57 -9.35
C MET A 1 -47.11 42.46 -10.78
N PHE A 2 -47.32 41.35 -11.50
CA PHE A 2 -46.84 41.16 -12.88
C PHE A 2 -47.95 41.20 -13.95
N ALA A 3 -49.22 41.34 -13.55
CA ALA A 3 -50.36 41.44 -14.48
C ALA A 3 -50.67 42.88 -14.94
N LYS A 4 -50.12 43.91 -14.27
CA LYS A 4 -50.34 45.33 -14.61
C LYS A 4 -49.33 45.91 -15.60
N LEU A 5 -48.23 45.20 -15.92
CA LEU A 5 -47.25 45.65 -16.92
C LEU A 5 -47.56 45.18 -18.36
N LYS A 6 -48.26 44.05 -18.54
CA LYS A 6 -48.60 43.55 -19.90
C LYS A 6 -49.66 44.40 -20.62
N LYS A 7 -50.44 45.22 -19.90
CA LYS A 7 -51.45 46.11 -20.50
C LYS A 7 -50.87 47.43 -21.01
N LYS A 8 -49.70 47.85 -20.53
CA LYS A 8 -49.10 49.15 -20.88
C LYS A 8 -48.16 49.09 -22.09
N ILE A 9 -47.79 47.89 -22.55
CA ILE A 9 -46.92 47.67 -23.73
C ILE A 9 -47.74 47.54 -25.03
N ALA A 10 -49.06 47.32 -24.94
CA ALA A 10 -49.94 47.18 -26.10
C ALA A 10 -50.57 48.51 -26.59
N GLU A 11 -50.44 49.62 -25.85
CA GLU A 11 -51.06 50.92 -26.21
C GLU A 11 -50.08 51.96 -26.77
N GLU A 12 -48.76 51.76 -26.71
CA GLU A 12 -47.76 52.73 -27.23
C GLU A 12 -47.09 52.32 -28.56
N THR A 13 -47.53 51.23 -29.20
CA THR A 13 -46.99 50.75 -30.48
C THR A 13 -47.81 51.16 -31.72
N ALA A 14 -48.72 52.12 -31.59
CA ALA A 14 -49.45 52.68 -32.73
C ALA A 14 -49.42 54.20 -32.71
N VAL A 15 -48.47 54.77 -33.46
CA VAL A 15 -48.49 56.04 -34.21
C VAL A 15 -47.10 56.66 -34.14
N ALA A 16 -46.30 56.42 -35.19
CA ALA A 16 -45.46 57.42 -35.85
C ALA A 16 -44.43 56.71 -36.74
N GLN A 17 -44.83 56.42 -37.99
CA GLN A 17 -43.88 56.39 -39.10
C GLN A 17 -44.63 56.59 -40.42
N ARG A 18 -44.47 57.78 -41.01
CA ARG A 18 -44.36 57.92 -42.47
C ARG A 18 -43.43 59.09 -42.79
N PRO A 19 -42.31 58.84 -43.48
CA PRO A 19 -41.50 59.86 -44.12
C PRO A 19 -41.98 60.08 -45.56
N GLY A 20 -41.92 61.32 -46.03
CA GLY A 20 -42.06 61.58 -47.46
C GLY A 20 -42.51 62.99 -47.82
N GLY A 21 -41.52 63.84 -48.14
CA GLY A 21 -41.62 64.63 -49.37
C GLY A 21 -42.02 66.10 -49.25
N ALA A 22 -41.18 66.92 -49.88
CA ALA A 22 -41.49 68.19 -50.54
C ALA A 22 -41.60 69.45 -49.65
N THR A 23 -40.43 70.04 -49.46
CA THR A 23 -40.10 71.45 -49.75
C THR A 23 -41.21 72.24 -50.46
N ARG A 24 -41.74 73.29 -49.83
CA ARG A 24 -42.36 74.43 -50.54
C ARG A 24 -42.26 75.71 -49.70
N ILE A 25 -41.28 76.53 -50.05
CA ILE A 25 -41.28 77.97 -49.81
C ILE A 25 -41.90 78.61 -51.05
N PRO A 26 -42.78 79.61 -50.93
CA PRO A 26 -43.01 80.54 -52.03
C PRO A 26 -42.45 81.92 -51.67
N ARG A 27 -41.44 82.36 -52.41
CA ARG A 27 -41.22 83.76 -52.72
C ARG A 27 -41.84 84.02 -54.09
N SER A 28 -42.71 85.02 -54.20
CA SER A 28 -42.70 85.99 -55.31
C SER A 28 -43.85 86.98 -55.19
N VAL A 29 -43.47 88.23 -55.02
CA VAL A 29 -44.08 89.44 -55.59
C VAL A 29 -44.79 89.21 -56.93
N SER A 30 -45.99 89.80 -57.09
CA SER A 30 -46.56 90.17 -58.39
C SER A 30 -47.38 91.45 -58.24
N LYS A 31 -47.00 92.43 -59.06
CA LYS A 31 -47.46 93.81 -59.11
C LYS A 31 -48.90 93.96 -59.62
N GLU A 32 -49.49 95.07 -59.21
CA GLU A 32 -50.67 95.72 -59.78
C GLU A 32 -50.65 95.73 -61.31
N SER A 33 -51.82 95.47 -61.89
CA SER A 33 -52.17 95.85 -63.26
C SER A 33 -53.27 96.90 -63.16
N VAL A 34 -52.90 98.15 -63.41
CA VAL A 34 -53.83 99.27 -63.64
C VAL A 34 -54.06 99.37 -65.14
N ALA A 35 -55.32 99.32 -65.55
CA ALA A 35 -55.73 99.36 -66.93
C ALA A 35 -55.61 100.78 -67.51
N SER A 36 -54.99 100.81 -68.69
CA SER A 36 -55.06 101.79 -69.77
C SER A 36 -56.42 102.49 -69.95
N MET A 37 -56.42 103.83 -69.94
CA MET A 37 -57.41 104.67 -70.65
C MET A 37 -56.69 105.58 -71.64
N GLY A 38 -57.25 105.63 -72.86
CA GLY A 38 -56.65 106.18 -74.07
C GLY A 38 -56.77 107.70 -74.27
N ALA A 39 -56.18 108.09 -75.39
CA ALA A 39 -55.97 109.42 -75.95
C ALA A 39 -57.23 110.17 -76.43
N ASP A 40 -57.12 111.50 -76.58
CA ASP A 40 -57.76 112.31 -77.64
C ASP A 40 -57.12 113.73 -77.63
N SER A 41 -56.40 114.18 -78.68
CA SER A 41 -56.84 115.08 -79.79
C SER A 41 -57.04 116.55 -79.34
N GLY A 42 -56.69 117.63 -80.05
CA GLY A 42 -56.09 117.94 -81.36
C GLY A 42 -55.58 119.39 -81.26
N ASP A 43 -54.41 119.74 -81.80
CA ASP A 43 -54.19 120.35 -83.11
C ASP A 43 -55.24 121.38 -83.58
N ASP A 44 -54.83 122.64 -83.68
CA ASP A 44 -55.41 123.67 -84.56
C ASP A 44 -54.43 124.86 -84.68
N PHE A 45 -53.60 124.85 -85.72
CA PHE A 45 -52.85 126.02 -86.20
C PHE A 45 -53.47 126.48 -87.52
N ALA A 46 -54.17 127.61 -87.49
CA ALA A 46 -54.59 128.30 -88.69
C ALA A 46 -53.37 129.00 -89.33
N SER A 47 -53.01 128.51 -90.50
CA SER A 47 -52.08 129.10 -91.45
C SER A 47 -52.88 130.09 -92.31
N ASP A 48 -52.50 131.36 -92.32
CA ASP A 48 -52.90 132.27 -93.41
C ASP A 48 -51.65 132.96 -93.96
N GLY A 49 -51.41 132.66 -95.23
CA GLY A 49 -50.25 133.05 -95.99
C GLY A 49 -50.47 134.37 -96.70
N SER A 50 -49.58 135.32 -96.47
CA SER A 50 -49.08 136.19 -97.52
C SER A 50 -47.77 136.81 -97.02
N SER A 51 -46.64 136.17 -97.27
CA SER A 51 -45.36 136.88 -97.23
C SER A 51 -44.38 136.35 -98.26
N SER A 52 -43.77 137.31 -98.94
CA SER A 52 -42.79 137.16 -100.01
C SER A 52 -41.55 136.39 -99.55
N ARG A 53 -40.91 135.74 -100.53
CA ARG A 53 -39.77 134.78 -100.44
C ARG A 53 -38.63 135.13 -99.46
N GLU A 54 -38.40 136.40 -99.11
CA GLU A 54 -37.37 136.82 -98.13
C GLU A 54 -37.76 136.57 -96.65
N ASP A 55 -39.03 136.68 -96.26
CA ASP A 55 -39.48 136.59 -94.85
C ASP A 55 -39.52 135.16 -94.31
N LEU A 56 -39.82 134.19 -95.19
CA LEU A 56 -39.77 132.76 -94.88
C LEU A 56 -38.39 132.32 -94.41
N SER A 57 -37.32 132.91 -94.97
CA SER A 57 -35.93 132.55 -94.63
C SER A 57 -35.56 132.98 -93.20
N SER A 58 -36.03 134.15 -92.76
CA SER A 58 -35.78 134.66 -91.40
C SER A 58 -36.59 133.91 -90.33
N GLN A 59 -37.83 133.54 -90.65
CA GLN A 59 -38.63 132.65 -89.79
C GLN A 59 -38.02 131.25 -89.69
N LEU A 60 -37.51 130.70 -90.80
CA LEU A 60 -36.75 129.43 -90.82
C LEU A 60 -35.51 129.50 -89.93
N LEU A 61 -34.75 130.60 -89.97
CA LEU A 61 -33.55 130.75 -89.13
C LEU A 61 -33.89 130.79 -87.63
N ARG A 62 -34.95 131.52 -87.24
CA ARG A 62 -35.43 131.57 -85.84
C ARG A 62 -36.01 130.23 -85.38
N ARG A 63 -36.77 129.54 -86.25
CA ARG A 63 -37.27 128.18 -85.99
C ARG A 63 -36.11 127.21 -85.83
N ASN A 64 -35.08 127.27 -86.68
CA ASN A 64 -33.86 126.46 -86.55
C ASN A 64 -33.10 126.74 -85.25
N GLU A 65 -33.00 128.00 -84.82
CA GLU A 65 -32.37 128.35 -83.55
C GLU A 65 -33.19 127.87 -82.33
N GLN A 66 -34.52 127.95 -82.41
CA GLN A 66 -35.41 127.35 -81.40
C GLN A 66 -35.28 125.82 -81.38
N ILE A 67 -35.19 125.18 -82.55
CA ILE A 67 -34.96 123.74 -82.68
C ILE A 67 -33.64 123.37 -82.01
N ARG A 68 -32.53 124.07 -82.29
CA ARG A 68 -31.24 123.81 -81.60
C ARG A 68 -31.32 123.95 -80.09
N LYS A 69 -32.05 124.95 -79.58
CA LYS A 69 -32.25 125.12 -78.12
C LYS A 69 -33.10 124.00 -77.52
N LEU A 70 -34.10 123.52 -78.25
CA LEU A 70 -34.91 122.37 -77.84
C LEU A 70 -34.10 121.07 -77.93
N GLU A 71 -33.25 120.91 -78.95
CA GLU A 71 -32.31 119.79 -79.09
C GLU A 71 -31.28 119.77 -77.96
N ALA A 72 -30.72 120.92 -77.59
CA ALA A 72 -29.82 121.03 -76.44
C ALA A 72 -30.52 120.65 -75.13
N ARG A 73 -31.74 121.16 -74.88
CA ARG A 73 -32.55 120.77 -73.72
C ARG A 73 -32.92 119.29 -73.73
N LEU A 74 -33.26 118.73 -74.88
CA LEU A 74 -33.51 117.30 -75.06
C LEU A 74 -32.27 116.48 -74.75
N SER A 75 -31.09 116.94 -75.17
CA SER A 75 -29.80 116.33 -74.84
C SER A 75 -29.51 116.38 -73.34
N ASP A 76 -29.74 117.52 -72.68
CA ASP A 76 -29.58 117.67 -71.23
C ASP A 76 -30.56 116.77 -70.46
N TYR A 77 -31.82 116.69 -70.88
CA TYR A 77 -32.79 115.77 -70.30
C TYR A 77 -32.41 114.31 -70.55
N ALA A 78 -31.91 113.95 -71.73
CA ALA A 78 -31.42 112.61 -72.02
C ALA A 78 -30.19 112.25 -71.19
N GLU A 79 -29.31 113.21 -70.90
CA GLU A 79 -28.19 113.04 -69.98
C GLU A 79 -28.64 112.92 -68.53
N GLN A 80 -29.61 113.73 -68.09
CA GLN A 80 -30.22 113.61 -66.77
C GLN A 80 -30.88 112.25 -66.56
N VAL A 81 -31.62 111.75 -67.56
CA VAL A 81 -32.23 110.40 -67.53
C VAL A 81 -31.14 109.32 -67.46
N ARG A 82 -30.06 109.42 -68.26
CA ARG A 82 -28.93 108.49 -68.17
C ARG A 82 -28.27 108.51 -66.79
N ASN A 83 -28.12 109.69 -66.18
CA ASN A 83 -27.56 109.83 -64.84
C ASN A 83 -28.48 109.26 -63.76
N LEU A 84 -29.79 109.53 -63.83
CA LEU A 84 -30.80 108.94 -62.95
C LEU A 84 -30.84 107.41 -63.09
N GLN A 85 -30.71 106.89 -64.31
CA GLN A 85 -30.64 105.46 -64.58
C GLN A 85 -29.40 104.81 -63.95
N LYS A 86 -28.22 105.43 -64.07
CA LYS A 86 -27.00 104.97 -63.39
C LYS A 86 -27.12 105.00 -61.87
N ILE A 87 -27.79 106.01 -61.31
CA ILE A 87 -28.03 106.11 -59.86
C ILE A 87 -28.99 105.01 -59.42
N LYS A 88 -30.08 104.78 -60.16
CA LYS A 88 -31.03 103.69 -59.93
C LYS A 88 -30.33 102.32 -59.94
N GLU A 89 -29.50 102.04 -60.95
CA GLU A 89 -28.73 100.80 -61.04
C GLU A 89 -27.77 100.62 -59.86
N LYS A 90 -27.06 101.68 -59.45
CA LYS A 90 -26.20 101.63 -58.25
C LYS A 90 -26.98 101.36 -56.97
N LEU A 91 -28.16 101.97 -56.82
CA LEU A 91 -29.04 101.75 -55.67
C LEU A 91 -29.63 100.34 -55.69
N GLU A 92 -29.99 99.81 -56.85
CA GLU A 92 -30.44 98.42 -57.03
C GLU A 92 -29.34 97.43 -56.65
N ILE A 93 -28.11 97.63 -57.13
CA ILE A 93 -26.96 96.79 -56.76
C ILE A 93 -26.66 96.89 -55.26
N ALA A 94 -26.74 98.09 -54.67
CA ALA A 94 -26.52 98.26 -53.23
C ALA A 94 -27.61 97.58 -52.40
N LEU A 95 -28.87 97.68 -52.84
CA LEU A 95 -30.01 97.01 -52.20
C LEU A 95 -29.88 95.49 -52.30
N GLU A 96 -29.52 94.96 -53.48
CA GLU A 96 -29.29 93.53 -53.71
C GLU A 96 -28.14 93.01 -52.83
N LYS A 97 -27.00 93.70 -52.79
CA LYS A 97 -25.89 93.35 -51.90
C LYS A 97 -26.27 93.38 -50.42
N HIS A 98 -27.06 94.37 -50.01
CA HIS A 98 -27.55 94.45 -48.63
C HIS A 98 -28.53 93.31 -48.32
N GLN A 99 -29.44 92.97 -49.24
CA GLN A 99 -30.36 91.84 -49.11
C GLN A 99 -29.60 90.50 -49.07
N ASP A 100 -28.62 90.30 -49.94
CA ASP A 100 -27.76 89.11 -49.95
C ASP A 100 -26.93 88.99 -48.68
N SER A 101 -26.36 90.10 -48.19
CA SER A 101 -25.61 90.11 -46.93
C SER A 101 -26.52 89.81 -45.75
N SER A 102 -27.74 90.37 -45.73
CA SER A 102 -28.75 90.08 -44.70
C SER A 102 -29.19 88.61 -44.75
N MET A 103 -29.44 88.08 -45.94
CA MET A 103 -29.82 86.67 -46.13
C MET A 103 -28.70 85.72 -45.72
N ARG A 104 -27.45 86.01 -46.06
CA ARG A 104 -26.28 85.23 -45.61
C ARG A 104 -26.13 85.26 -44.09
N LYS A 105 -26.24 86.44 -43.44
CA LYS A 105 -26.19 86.53 -41.97
C LYS A 105 -27.30 85.70 -41.31
N PHE A 106 -28.51 85.72 -41.87
CA PHE A 106 -29.62 84.90 -41.37
C PHE A 106 -29.36 83.40 -41.57
N GLN A 107 -28.81 83.01 -42.73
CA GLN A 107 -28.40 81.64 -43.01
C GLN A 107 -27.30 81.16 -42.05
N GLU A 108 -26.24 81.95 -41.85
CA GLU A 108 -25.15 81.66 -40.91
C GLU A 108 -25.67 81.53 -39.46
N GLN A 109 -26.55 82.43 -39.03
CA GLN A 109 -27.21 82.31 -37.72
C GLN A 109 -28.03 81.03 -37.62
N ASN A 110 -28.83 80.70 -38.63
CA ASN A 110 -29.62 79.47 -38.64
C ASN A 110 -28.73 78.21 -38.64
N GLU A 111 -27.64 78.20 -39.41
CA GLU A 111 -26.65 77.10 -39.44
C GLU A 111 -25.96 76.94 -38.08
N THR A 112 -25.54 78.03 -37.44
CA THR A 112 -24.95 77.98 -36.10
C THR A 112 -25.95 77.51 -35.05
N PHE A 113 -27.22 77.93 -35.10
CA PHE A 113 -28.26 77.40 -34.22
C PHE A 113 -28.51 75.90 -34.45
N GLN A 114 -28.59 75.46 -35.71
CA GLN A 114 -28.75 74.04 -36.04
C GLN A 114 -27.56 73.21 -35.59
N ALA A 115 -26.33 73.69 -35.81
CA ALA A 115 -25.11 73.05 -35.34
C ALA A 115 -25.04 72.98 -33.81
N ASN A 116 -25.42 74.04 -33.10
CA ASN A 116 -25.49 74.03 -31.64
C ASN A 116 -26.56 73.06 -31.12
N ARG A 117 -27.72 73.00 -31.78
CA ARG A 117 -28.78 72.03 -31.44
C ARG A 117 -28.32 70.58 -31.69
N ALA A 118 -27.61 70.34 -32.80
CA ALA A 118 -27.04 69.04 -33.12
C ALA A 118 -25.99 68.61 -32.09
N LYS A 119 -25.05 69.50 -31.74
CA LYS A 119 -24.05 69.24 -30.68
C LYS A 119 -24.68 68.91 -29.33
N MET A 120 -25.76 69.60 -28.95
CA MET A 120 -26.49 69.29 -27.72
C MET A 120 -27.16 67.91 -27.80
N ALA A 121 -27.80 67.58 -28.93
CA ALA A 121 -28.41 66.27 -29.15
C ALA A 121 -27.37 65.14 -29.12
N GLU A 122 -26.21 65.33 -29.76
CA GLU A 122 -25.09 64.38 -29.71
C GLU A 122 -24.53 64.24 -28.30
N GLY A 123 -24.38 65.34 -27.54
CA GLY A 123 -23.95 65.30 -26.15
C GLY A 123 -24.89 64.51 -25.24
N LEU A 124 -26.20 64.68 -25.40
CA LEU A 124 -27.21 63.91 -24.69
C LEU A 124 -27.19 62.43 -25.12
N ALA A 125 -27.05 62.14 -26.41
CA ALA A 125 -26.95 60.77 -26.91
C ALA A 125 -25.71 60.04 -26.37
N LEU A 126 -24.56 60.73 -26.32
CA LEU A 126 -23.33 60.19 -25.72
C LEU A 126 -23.47 59.96 -24.21
N ALA A 127 -24.15 60.87 -23.48
CA ALA A 127 -24.40 60.69 -22.05
C ALA A 127 -25.30 59.48 -21.77
N LEU A 128 -26.35 59.28 -22.59
CA LEU A 128 -27.21 58.10 -22.52
C LEU A 128 -26.43 56.83 -22.84
N ALA A 129 -25.64 56.82 -23.92
CA ALA A 129 -24.83 55.66 -24.30
C ALA A 129 -23.82 55.27 -23.20
N ARG A 130 -23.18 56.26 -22.54
CA ARG A 130 -22.32 56.01 -21.38
C ARG A 130 -23.09 55.42 -20.21
N LYS A 131 -24.30 55.90 -19.94
CA LYS A 131 -25.14 55.34 -18.87
C LYS A 131 -25.57 53.91 -19.19
N ASP A 132 -25.97 53.63 -20.41
CA ASP A 132 -26.31 52.27 -20.85
C ASP A 132 -25.11 51.33 -20.72
N GLN A 133 -23.91 51.79 -21.07
CA GLN A 133 -22.68 51.04 -20.85
C GLN A 133 -22.41 50.78 -19.37
N GLU A 134 -22.48 51.80 -18.50
CA GLU A 134 -22.31 51.65 -17.05
C GLU A 134 -23.30 50.63 -16.46
N TRP A 135 -24.56 50.65 -16.92
CA TRP A 135 -25.57 49.69 -16.49
C TRP A 135 -25.30 48.28 -17.01
N SER A 136 -24.84 48.14 -18.25
CA SER A 136 -24.41 46.86 -18.82
C SER A 136 -23.27 46.25 -18.02
N GLU A 137 -22.23 47.04 -17.70
CA GLU A 137 -21.07 46.59 -16.91
C GLU A 137 -21.49 46.16 -15.49
N LYS A 138 -22.41 46.89 -14.85
CA LYS A 138 -22.98 46.50 -13.55
C LYS A 138 -23.79 45.21 -13.63
N MET A 139 -24.59 45.04 -14.69
CA MET A 139 -25.34 43.80 -14.91
C MET A 139 -24.40 42.62 -15.13
N ASP A 140 -23.35 42.78 -15.93
CA ASP A 140 -22.33 41.75 -16.14
C ASP A 140 -21.62 41.37 -14.84
N GLN A 141 -21.31 42.35 -13.99
CA GLN A 141 -20.71 42.11 -12.68
C GLN A 141 -21.67 41.34 -11.75
N LEU A 142 -22.93 41.74 -11.67
CA LEU A 142 -23.96 41.04 -10.89
C LEU A 142 -24.21 39.63 -11.42
N GLU A 143 -24.18 39.42 -12.73
CA GLU A 143 -24.30 38.09 -13.31
C GLU A 143 -23.11 37.19 -12.96
N LYS A 144 -21.88 37.73 -12.97
CA LYS A 144 -20.69 36.99 -12.53
C LYS A 144 -20.81 36.60 -11.06
N GLU A 145 -21.20 37.54 -10.19
CA GLU A 145 -21.40 37.28 -8.76
C GLU A 145 -22.50 36.24 -8.51
N LYS A 146 -23.63 36.33 -9.24
CA LYS A 146 -24.69 35.34 -9.18
C LYS A 146 -24.20 33.95 -9.57
N ARG A 147 -23.42 33.83 -10.65
CA ARG A 147 -22.85 32.55 -11.10
C ARG A 147 -21.89 31.98 -10.06
N PHE A 148 -21.02 32.82 -9.51
CA PHE A 148 -20.07 32.43 -8.46
C PHE A 148 -20.76 31.94 -7.18
N LEU A 149 -21.76 32.68 -6.68
CA LEU A 149 -22.53 32.26 -5.50
C LEU A 149 -23.32 30.98 -5.76
N THR A 150 -23.86 30.80 -6.97
CA THR A 150 -24.57 29.57 -7.35
C THR A 150 -23.62 28.37 -7.37
N ALA A 151 -22.41 28.55 -7.92
CA ALA A 151 -21.39 27.51 -7.94
C ALA A 151 -20.94 27.13 -6.52
N GLN A 152 -20.68 28.12 -5.64
CA GLN A 152 -20.37 27.85 -4.24
C GLN A 152 -21.49 27.12 -3.51
N LEU A 153 -22.75 27.49 -3.75
CA LEU A 153 -23.89 26.82 -3.13
C LEU A 153 -24.04 25.38 -3.63
N GLN A 154 -23.75 25.12 -4.90
CA GLN A 154 -23.75 23.76 -5.44
C GLN A 154 -22.60 22.93 -4.86
N GLU A 155 -21.41 23.53 -4.70
CA GLU A 155 -20.25 22.88 -4.09
C GLU A 155 -20.54 22.51 -2.64
N MET A 156 -21.08 23.43 -1.84
CA MET A 156 -21.48 23.17 -0.45
C MET A 156 -22.54 22.04 -0.35
N LYS A 157 -23.48 21.98 -1.30
CA LYS A 157 -24.46 20.88 -1.36
C LYS A 157 -23.79 19.54 -1.68
N ASN A 158 -22.89 19.51 -2.64
CA ASN A 158 -22.14 18.31 -3.00
C ASN A 158 -21.27 17.83 -1.84
N GLN A 159 -20.59 18.75 -1.14
CA GLN A 159 -19.82 18.43 0.07
C GLN A 159 -20.72 17.86 1.16
N SER A 160 -21.89 18.47 1.42
CA SER A 160 -22.85 17.95 2.39
C SER A 160 -23.36 16.55 2.01
N LEU A 161 -23.58 16.28 0.73
CA LEU A 161 -24.00 14.96 0.25
C LEU A 161 -22.89 13.92 0.43
N ASN A 162 -21.65 14.27 0.08
CA ASN A 162 -20.49 13.41 0.30
C ASN A 162 -20.28 13.10 1.78
N LEU A 163 -20.46 14.08 2.68
CA LEU A 163 -20.38 13.85 4.12
C LEU A 163 -21.48 12.91 4.63
N PHE A 164 -22.68 13.01 4.07
CA PHE A 164 -23.78 12.10 4.40
C PHE A 164 -23.47 10.67 3.96
N GLN A 165 -23.02 10.48 2.71
CA GLN A 165 -22.61 9.17 2.20
C GLN A 165 -21.48 8.56 3.03
N ARG A 166 -20.45 9.33 3.37
CA ARG A 166 -19.36 8.87 4.25
C ARG A 166 -19.85 8.48 5.64
N ARG A 167 -20.87 9.16 6.17
CA ARG A 167 -21.48 8.80 7.45
C ARG A 167 -22.27 7.50 7.34
N ASP A 168 -23.04 7.31 6.27
CA ASP A 168 -23.75 6.04 6.04
C ASP A 168 -22.76 4.87 5.88
N GLU A 169 -21.68 5.05 5.12
CA GLU A 169 -20.60 4.06 4.99
C GLU A 169 -19.94 3.74 6.34
N MET A 170 -19.74 4.76 7.18
CA MET A 170 -19.19 4.60 8.52
C MET A 170 -20.15 3.82 9.44
N ASP A 171 -21.44 4.12 9.40
CA ASP A 171 -22.47 3.41 10.17
C ASP A 171 -22.57 1.93 9.74
N GLU A 172 -22.45 1.64 8.43
CA GLU A 172 -22.37 0.27 7.91
C GLU A 172 -21.11 -0.46 8.43
N LEU A 173 -19.95 0.19 8.38
CA LEU A 173 -18.70 -0.34 8.91
C LEU A 173 -18.77 -0.60 10.42
N GLU A 174 -19.35 0.31 11.20
CA GLU A 174 -19.60 0.12 12.63
C GLU A 174 -20.53 -1.08 12.87
N GLY A 175 -21.57 -1.26 12.05
CA GLY A 175 -22.43 -2.43 12.07
C GLY A 175 -21.67 -3.74 11.83
N PHE A 176 -20.79 -3.79 10.83
CA PHE A 176 -19.93 -4.95 10.57
C PHE A 176 -18.95 -5.20 11.72
N GLN A 177 -18.31 -4.15 12.26
CA GLN A 177 -17.40 -4.28 13.40
C GLN A 177 -18.12 -4.84 14.62
N GLN A 178 -19.33 -4.36 14.93
CA GLN A 178 -20.13 -4.85 16.04
C GLN A 178 -20.54 -6.32 15.85
N GLN A 179 -20.83 -6.73 14.61
CA GLN A 179 -21.11 -8.12 14.26
C GLN A 179 -19.87 -9.00 14.48
N GLU A 180 -18.70 -8.59 13.99
CA GLU A 180 -17.44 -9.33 14.16
C GLU A 180 -17.03 -9.41 15.64
N LEU A 181 -17.17 -8.32 16.41
CA LEU A 181 -16.96 -8.31 17.86
C LEU A 181 -17.90 -9.30 18.56
N SER A 182 -19.17 -9.37 18.16
CA SER A 182 -20.13 -10.32 18.72
C SER A 182 -19.75 -11.77 18.41
N LYS A 183 -19.27 -12.06 17.19
CA LYS A 183 -18.76 -13.39 16.81
C LYS A 183 -17.53 -13.77 17.62
N VAL A 184 -16.55 -12.86 17.75
CA VAL A 184 -15.33 -13.06 18.56
C VAL A 184 -15.70 -13.29 20.01
N LYS A 185 -16.61 -12.49 20.58
CA LYS A 185 -17.09 -12.65 21.96
C LYS A 185 -17.73 -14.04 22.17
N HIS A 186 -18.58 -14.49 21.24
CA HIS A 186 -19.18 -15.83 21.33
C HIS A 186 -18.13 -16.94 21.23
N MET A 187 -17.18 -16.83 20.30
CA MET A 187 -16.08 -17.80 20.18
C MET A 187 -15.22 -17.87 21.43
N LEU A 188 -14.87 -16.71 22.00
CA LEU A 188 -14.06 -16.61 23.20
C LEU A 188 -14.78 -17.23 24.40
N LEU A 189 -16.06 -16.90 24.58
CA LEU A 189 -16.87 -17.46 25.66
C LEU A 189 -17.02 -18.99 25.53
N LYS A 190 -17.20 -19.51 24.31
CA LYS A 190 -17.21 -20.96 24.05
C LYS A 190 -15.85 -21.62 24.34
N LYS A 191 -14.74 -20.92 24.07
CA LYS A 191 -13.39 -21.40 24.38
C LYS A 191 -13.14 -21.41 25.88
N GLU A 192 -13.54 -20.36 26.60
CA GLU A 192 -13.49 -20.29 28.07
C GLU A 192 -14.31 -21.43 28.70
N GLU A 193 -15.53 -21.69 28.23
CA GLU A 193 -16.33 -22.82 28.69
C GLU A 193 -15.65 -24.18 28.45
N SER A 194 -15.02 -24.36 27.28
CA SER A 194 -14.30 -25.60 26.97
C SER A 194 -13.04 -25.78 27.82
N LEU A 195 -12.34 -24.68 28.10
CA LEU A 195 -11.15 -24.66 28.94
C LEU A 195 -11.52 -24.98 30.38
N GLY A 196 -12.57 -24.36 30.92
CA GLY A 196 -13.07 -24.68 32.26
C GLY A 196 -13.56 -26.13 32.41
N LYS A 197 -14.04 -26.77 31.33
CA LYS A 197 -14.34 -28.22 31.34
C LYS A 197 -13.06 -29.06 31.41
N MET A 198 -12.04 -28.72 30.61
CA MET A 198 -10.75 -29.41 30.62
C MET A 198 -10.00 -29.25 31.95
N GLU A 199 -10.06 -28.05 32.56
CA GLU A 199 -9.51 -27.82 33.90
C GLU A 199 -10.17 -28.71 34.95
N LYS A 200 -11.50 -28.82 34.94
CA LYS A 200 -12.23 -29.72 35.85
C LYS A 200 -11.88 -31.19 35.63
N GLU A 201 -11.71 -31.62 34.38
CA GLU A 201 -11.27 -32.99 34.08
C GLU A 201 -9.83 -33.23 34.57
N LEU A 202 -8.94 -32.28 34.35
CA LEU A 202 -7.55 -32.35 34.82
C LEU A 202 -7.48 -32.42 36.35
N GLU A 203 -8.25 -31.61 37.06
CA GLU A 203 -8.35 -31.69 38.52
C GLU A 203 -8.91 -33.04 38.99
N ALA A 204 -9.91 -33.58 38.30
CA ALA A 204 -10.46 -34.89 38.63
C ALA A 204 -9.40 -35.99 38.46
N ARG A 205 -8.69 -36.02 37.33
CA ARG A 205 -7.59 -36.98 37.10
C ARG A 205 -6.44 -36.78 38.08
N THR A 206 -6.15 -35.54 38.46
CA THR A 206 -5.12 -35.26 39.48
C THR A 206 -5.52 -35.85 40.82
N ARG A 207 -6.79 -35.71 41.23
CA ARG A 207 -7.33 -36.32 42.45
C ARG A 207 -7.29 -37.85 42.40
N GLU A 208 -7.65 -38.45 41.26
CA GLU A 208 -7.56 -39.89 41.05
C GLU A 208 -6.10 -40.39 41.13
N LEU A 209 -5.16 -39.68 40.50
CA LEU A 209 -3.73 -40.01 40.59
C LEU A 209 -3.21 -39.94 42.02
N THR A 210 -3.56 -38.90 42.78
CA THR A 210 -3.16 -38.81 44.19
C THR A 210 -3.74 -39.96 45.01
N HIS A 211 -4.98 -40.36 44.74
CA HIS A 211 -5.62 -41.47 45.42
C HIS A 211 -4.93 -42.80 45.11
N ILE A 212 -4.67 -43.10 43.83
CA ILE A 212 -3.93 -44.30 43.40
C ILE A 212 -2.52 -44.31 44.01
N GLN A 213 -1.88 -43.15 44.10
CA GLN A 213 -0.55 -43.03 44.71
C GLN A 213 -0.60 -43.35 46.22
N GLU A 214 -1.62 -42.88 46.94
CA GLU A 214 -1.86 -43.25 48.34
C GLU A 214 -2.10 -44.76 48.48
N GLU A 215 -2.97 -45.34 47.65
CA GLU A 215 -3.23 -46.78 47.65
C GLU A 215 -1.95 -47.58 47.37
N LEU A 216 -1.14 -47.18 46.41
CA LEU A 216 0.16 -47.79 46.12
C LEU A 216 1.11 -47.71 47.32
N MET A 217 1.17 -46.56 48.00
CA MET A 217 1.97 -46.41 49.22
C MET A 217 1.50 -47.36 50.33
N THR A 218 0.19 -47.51 50.52
CA THR A 218 -0.35 -48.46 51.51
C THR A 218 -0.05 -49.92 51.12
N SER A 219 -0.20 -50.29 49.86
CA SER A 219 0.13 -51.63 49.35
C SER A 219 1.62 -51.95 49.50
N ASN A 220 2.50 -51.00 49.17
CA ASN A 220 3.94 -51.13 49.36
C ASN A 220 4.30 -51.30 50.84
N GLN A 221 3.65 -50.54 51.74
CA GLN A 221 3.84 -50.71 53.17
C GLN A 221 3.43 -52.12 53.63
N MET A 222 2.26 -52.61 53.19
CA MET A 222 1.82 -53.97 53.50
C MET A 222 2.78 -55.04 52.95
N SER A 223 3.32 -54.84 51.75
CA SER A 223 4.31 -55.73 51.15
C SER A 223 5.62 -55.75 51.96
N SER A 224 6.07 -54.60 52.44
CA SER A 224 7.23 -54.47 53.34
C SER A 224 6.99 -55.22 54.65
N ASP A 225 5.83 -55.02 55.29
CA ASP A 225 5.47 -55.69 56.55
C ASP A 225 5.40 -57.21 56.38
N LEU A 226 4.83 -57.69 55.27
CA LEU A 226 4.79 -59.12 54.94
C LEU A 226 6.19 -59.69 54.70
N SER A 227 7.04 -58.95 53.98
CA SER A 227 8.44 -59.36 53.74
C SER A 227 9.21 -59.49 55.05
N GLN A 228 9.03 -58.54 55.98
CA GLN A 228 9.65 -58.59 57.31
C GLN A 228 9.18 -59.81 58.12
N LYS A 229 7.88 -60.12 58.09
CA LYS A 229 7.35 -61.34 58.74
C LYS A 229 7.91 -62.61 58.12
N LEU A 230 8.09 -62.63 56.80
CA LEU A 230 8.64 -63.77 56.08
C LEU A 230 10.12 -63.99 56.46
N GLU A 231 10.90 -62.92 56.57
CA GLU A 231 12.27 -62.99 57.11
C GLU A 231 12.30 -63.49 58.56
N GLU A 232 11.41 -63.00 59.43
CA GLU A 232 11.32 -63.50 60.81
C GLU A 232 10.98 -64.99 60.87
N LEU A 233 10.02 -65.44 60.07
CA LEU A 233 9.68 -66.85 59.97
C LEU A 233 10.87 -67.66 59.47
N GLN A 234 11.57 -67.19 58.45
CA GLN A 234 12.76 -67.86 57.92
C GLN A 234 13.89 -67.96 58.96
N ARG A 235 14.12 -66.91 59.76
CA ARG A 235 15.05 -66.96 60.91
C ARG A 235 14.62 -68.00 61.94
N ARG A 236 13.33 -68.07 62.28
CA ARG A 236 12.79 -69.09 63.21
C ARG A 236 12.93 -70.50 62.68
N TYR A 237 12.64 -70.73 61.41
CA TYR A 237 12.85 -72.03 60.76
C TYR A 237 14.31 -72.45 60.82
N SER A 238 15.24 -71.55 60.51
CA SER A 238 16.69 -71.82 60.58
C SER A 238 17.12 -72.20 62.01
N ALA A 239 16.64 -71.48 63.03
CA ALA A 239 16.95 -71.79 64.42
C ALA A 239 16.35 -73.14 64.88
N LEU A 240 15.13 -73.48 64.43
CA LEU A 240 14.52 -74.78 64.70
C LEU A 240 15.26 -75.92 64.00
N GLU A 241 15.75 -75.69 62.78
CA GLU A 241 16.60 -76.62 62.04
C GLU A 241 17.92 -76.86 62.77
N GLU A 242 18.60 -75.81 63.23
CA GLU A 242 19.82 -75.94 64.06
C GLU A 242 19.55 -76.72 65.35
N GLN A 243 18.42 -76.48 66.02
CA GLN A 243 18.02 -77.24 67.21
C GLN A 243 17.77 -78.71 66.89
N ARG A 244 17.06 -79.01 65.80
CA ARG A 244 16.80 -80.37 65.34
C ARG A 244 18.13 -81.09 65.07
N ASP A 245 19.07 -80.43 64.40
CA ASP A 245 20.36 -81.01 64.06
C ASP A 245 21.21 -81.26 65.33
N HIS A 246 21.17 -80.35 66.30
CA HIS A 246 21.81 -80.55 67.61
C HIS A 246 21.22 -81.76 68.37
N VAL A 247 19.88 -81.87 68.43
CA VAL A 247 19.20 -83.01 69.05
C VAL A 247 19.53 -84.31 68.32
N THR A 248 19.57 -84.29 66.99
CA THR A 248 19.93 -85.44 66.17
C THR A 248 21.35 -85.89 66.46
N ALA A 249 22.33 -84.97 66.49
CA ALA A 249 23.71 -85.28 66.82
C ALA A 249 23.86 -85.85 68.25
N SER A 250 23.15 -85.29 69.23
CA SER A 250 23.12 -85.80 70.60
C SER A 250 22.53 -87.21 70.66
N LYS A 251 21.41 -87.44 69.95
CA LYS A 251 20.79 -88.77 69.82
C LYS A 251 21.77 -89.78 69.22
N THR A 252 22.42 -89.45 68.11
CA THR A 252 23.42 -90.34 67.48
C THR A 252 24.62 -90.59 68.40
N GLY A 253 25.06 -89.58 69.16
CA GLY A 253 26.10 -89.75 70.18
C GLY A 253 25.68 -90.70 71.31
N ALA A 254 24.43 -90.61 71.77
CA ALA A 254 23.87 -91.53 72.75
C ALA A 254 23.73 -92.95 72.19
N GLU A 255 23.24 -93.12 70.96
CA GLU A 255 23.14 -94.40 70.25
C GLU A 255 24.52 -95.05 70.10
N ASN A 256 25.55 -94.31 69.70
CA ASN A 256 26.92 -94.81 69.63
C ASN A 256 27.45 -95.28 71.00
N LYS A 257 27.08 -94.57 72.08
CA LYS A 257 27.47 -94.94 73.44
C LYS A 257 26.73 -96.20 73.91
N ILE A 258 25.45 -96.34 73.57
CA ILE A 258 24.67 -97.56 73.80
C ILE A 258 25.31 -98.72 73.06
N ALA A 259 25.61 -98.58 71.76
CA ALA A 259 26.29 -99.62 70.98
C ALA A 259 27.65 -100.03 71.58
N ALA A 260 28.43 -99.07 72.08
CA ALA A 260 29.69 -99.37 72.76
C ALA A 260 29.49 -100.11 74.10
N LEU A 261 28.42 -99.78 74.84
CA LEU A 261 28.04 -100.49 76.06
C LEU A 261 27.53 -101.90 75.76
N GLU A 262 26.70 -102.08 74.74
CA GLU A 262 26.24 -103.39 74.24
C GLU A 262 27.44 -104.26 73.81
N GLN A 263 28.44 -103.68 73.14
CA GLN A 263 29.67 -104.39 72.80
C GLN A 263 30.42 -104.86 74.05
N LYS A 264 30.57 -103.99 75.06
CA LYS A 264 31.20 -104.36 76.33
C LYS A 264 30.41 -105.42 77.08
N GLU A 265 29.08 -105.33 77.07
CA GLU A 265 28.21 -106.35 77.64
C GLU A 265 28.46 -107.70 76.97
N GLN A 266 28.54 -107.73 75.63
CA GLN A 266 28.85 -108.93 74.87
C GLN A 266 30.25 -109.50 75.22
N GLU A 267 31.27 -108.65 75.33
CA GLU A 267 32.64 -109.05 75.74
C GLU A 267 32.66 -109.64 77.16
N LEU A 268 31.95 -109.02 78.09
CA LEU A 268 31.77 -109.53 79.45
C LEU A 268 31.02 -110.86 79.44
N GLN A 269 29.98 -111.00 78.62
CA GLN A 269 29.20 -112.22 78.50
C GLN A 269 30.04 -113.38 77.95
N VAL A 270 30.89 -113.13 76.95
CA VAL A 270 31.89 -114.09 76.47
C VAL A 270 32.89 -114.45 77.58
N SER A 271 33.34 -113.46 78.36
CA SER A 271 34.26 -113.70 79.49
C SER A 271 33.60 -114.56 80.59
N ILE A 272 32.33 -114.32 80.89
CA ILE A 272 31.53 -115.12 81.84
C ILE A 272 31.35 -116.54 81.30
N GLN A 273 31.04 -116.70 80.02
CA GLN A 273 30.95 -118.02 79.37
C GLN A 273 32.28 -118.77 79.46
N GLN A 274 33.40 -118.09 79.18
CA GLN A 274 34.74 -118.66 79.29
C GLN A 274 35.06 -119.09 80.72
N LEU A 275 34.82 -118.22 81.72
CA LEU A 275 35.00 -118.55 83.14
C LEU A 275 34.10 -119.70 83.59
N SER A 276 32.87 -119.76 83.08
CA SER A 276 31.94 -120.86 83.36
C SER A 276 32.45 -122.17 82.78
N MET A 277 33.03 -122.14 81.58
CA MET A 277 33.66 -123.29 80.94
C MET A 277 34.92 -123.73 81.70
N ASP A 278 35.75 -122.79 82.15
CA ASP A 278 36.93 -123.06 82.97
C ASP A 278 36.53 -123.65 84.34
N LEU A 279 35.44 -123.16 84.95
CA LEU A 279 34.86 -123.72 86.17
C LEU A 279 34.31 -125.13 85.94
N GLN A 280 33.61 -125.37 84.83
CA GLN A 280 33.16 -126.72 84.43
C GLN A 280 34.34 -127.67 84.23
N LYS A 281 35.42 -127.19 83.62
CA LYS A 281 36.66 -127.96 83.46
C LYS A 281 37.33 -128.26 84.80
N ALA A 282 37.46 -127.27 85.67
CA ALA A 282 38.03 -127.46 87.00
C ALA A 282 37.16 -128.40 87.84
N THR A 283 35.83 -128.32 87.73
CA THR A 283 34.91 -129.25 88.40
C THR A 283 35.01 -130.66 87.82
N ALA A 284 35.18 -130.82 86.50
CA ALA A 284 35.47 -132.11 85.87
C ALA A 284 36.81 -132.69 86.33
N ASP A 285 37.87 -131.87 86.41
CA ASP A 285 39.18 -132.29 86.93
C ASP A 285 39.09 -132.67 88.41
N THR A 286 38.31 -131.95 89.23
CA THR A 286 38.04 -132.35 90.62
C THR A 286 37.21 -133.61 90.69
N GLN A 287 36.23 -133.80 89.80
CA GLN A 287 35.47 -135.04 89.70
C GLN A 287 36.33 -136.20 89.22
N GLU A 288 37.33 -135.98 88.37
CA GLU A 288 38.29 -137.00 87.96
C GLU A 288 39.22 -137.37 89.12
N LYS A 289 39.65 -136.38 89.91
CA LYS A 289 40.37 -136.62 91.17
C LYS A 289 39.49 -137.29 92.22
N GLU A 290 38.21 -136.94 92.33
CA GLU A 290 37.23 -137.65 93.14
C GLU A 290 37.03 -139.06 92.62
N LYS A 291 36.94 -139.29 91.30
CA LYS A 291 36.89 -140.62 90.69
C LYS A 291 38.16 -141.42 90.97
N LEU A 292 39.31 -140.77 91.08
CA LEU A 292 40.56 -141.41 91.49
C LEU A 292 40.52 -141.77 92.98
N ILE A 293 39.93 -140.91 93.82
CA ILE A 293 39.68 -141.17 95.24
C ILE A 293 38.65 -142.29 95.40
N THR A 294 37.54 -142.28 94.65
CA THR A 294 36.56 -143.36 94.65
C THR A 294 37.16 -144.60 94.04
N HIS A 295 38.07 -144.54 93.07
CA HIS A 295 38.79 -145.72 92.57
C HIS A 295 39.74 -146.29 93.62
N LEU A 296 40.39 -145.44 94.43
CA LEU A 296 41.18 -145.88 95.59
C LEU A 296 40.27 -146.45 96.70
N GLN A 297 39.11 -145.84 96.94
CA GLN A 297 38.09 -146.34 97.86
C GLN A 297 37.40 -147.60 97.34
N GLU A 298 37.20 -147.77 96.04
CA GLU A 298 36.68 -148.96 95.37
C GLU A 298 37.75 -150.02 95.23
N LYS A 299 39.05 -149.69 95.30
CA LYS A 299 40.14 -150.67 95.45
C LYS A 299 40.20 -151.20 96.89
N VAL A 300 39.90 -150.34 97.87
CA VAL A 300 39.67 -150.74 99.27
C VAL A 300 38.39 -151.57 99.38
N SER A 301 37.29 -151.10 98.77
CA SER A 301 36.00 -151.79 98.79
C SER A 301 35.91 -152.98 97.84
N SER A 302 36.76 -153.11 96.81
CA SER A 302 36.86 -154.33 95.97
C SER A 302 37.80 -155.38 96.55
N LEU A 303 38.64 -155.02 97.53
CA LEU A 303 39.22 -155.98 98.46
C LEU A 303 38.17 -156.44 99.49
N GLU A 304 37.28 -155.55 99.95
CA GLU A 304 36.22 -155.89 100.91
C GLU A 304 35.02 -156.63 100.29
N LYS A 305 34.77 -156.44 99.00
CA LYS A 305 33.54 -156.88 98.32
C LYS A 305 33.82 -157.76 97.09
N ARG A 306 34.93 -158.51 97.14
CA ARG A 306 35.13 -159.79 96.44
C ARG A 306 34.54 -160.95 97.27
N LEU A 307 33.40 -160.73 97.92
CA LEU A 307 32.73 -161.73 98.75
C LEU A 307 31.28 -162.02 98.35
N GLU A 308 30.61 -161.29 97.45
CA GLU A 308 29.28 -161.75 97.00
C GLU A 308 28.85 -161.12 95.66
N GLN A 309 28.49 -162.01 94.73
CA GLN A 309 28.15 -161.85 93.30
C GLN A 309 26.76 -161.23 93.10
N ASN A 310 26.61 -160.24 92.20
CA ASN A 310 26.12 -160.28 90.80
C ASN A 310 24.70 -160.81 90.54
N LEU A 311 23.90 -160.04 89.76
CA LEU A 311 23.40 -160.33 88.37
C LEU A 311 22.17 -159.43 88.02
N SER A 312 22.22 -158.67 86.90
CA SER A 312 21.55 -158.85 85.58
C SER A 312 20.02 -158.69 85.58
N GLY A 313 19.32 -158.05 84.63
CA GLY A 313 19.65 -157.59 83.28
C GLY A 313 18.47 -157.93 82.35
N GLU A 314 17.66 -156.95 81.96
CA GLU A 314 16.66 -157.04 80.87
C GLU A 314 16.42 -155.63 80.28
N GLU A 315 17.32 -155.16 79.40
CA GLU A 315 17.23 -153.89 78.67
C GLU A 315 17.26 -154.12 77.16
N HIS A 316 16.18 -154.68 76.60
CA HIS A 316 16.03 -154.79 75.13
C HIS A 316 14.64 -154.37 74.61
N VAL A 317 13.79 -153.77 75.46
CA VAL A 317 12.43 -153.35 75.06
C VAL A 317 12.26 -151.82 75.03
N HIS A 318 13.19 -151.05 75.59
CA HIS A 318 13.06 -149.59 75.71
C HIS A 318 13.52 -148.78 74.47
N GLU A 319 14.22 -149.40 73.51
CA GLU A 319 14.70 -148.71 72.30
C GLU A 319 13.65 -148.58 71.20
N LEU A 320 12.70 -149.52 71.10
CA LEU A 320 11.63 -149.47 70.09
C LEU A 320 10.55 -148.41 70.38
N LEU A 321 10.47 -147.89 71.62
CA LEU A 321 9.56 -146.80 71.98
C LEU A 321 10.14 -145.41 71.67
N LYS A 322 11.47 -145.28 71.52
CA LYS A 322 12.12 -143.98 71.21
C LYS A 322 12.03 -143.61 69.73
N GLU A 323 12.02 -144.58 68.81
CA GLU A 323 11.96 -144.27 67.37
C GLU A 323 10.58 -143.77 66.91
N LYS A 324 9.49 -144.22 67.54
CA LYS A 324 8.13 -143.72 67.24
C LYS A 324 7.94 -142.25 67.62
N THR A 325 8.48 -141.83 68.77
CA THR A 325 8.35 -140.44 69.27
C THR A 325 9.09 -139.42 68.42
N VAL A 326 10.19 -139.80 67.77
CA VAL A 326 10.98 -138.90 66.92
C VAL A 326 10.28 -138.61 65.58
N ALA A 327 9.57 -139.59 65.03
CA ALA A 327 8.82 -139.42 63.78
C ALA A 327 7.58 -138.52 63.94
N GLU A 328 6.90 -138.60 65.10
CA GLU A 328 5.74 -137.75 65.42
C GLU A 328 6.15 -136.28 65.65
N GLN A 329 7.34 -136.03 66.24
CA GLN A 329 7.88 -134.68 66.44
C GLN A 329 8.24 -133.97 65.12
N ASN A 330 8.87 -134.67 64.18
CA ASN A 330 9.27 -134.09 62.89
C ASN A 330 8.07 -133.62 62.03
N LEU A 331 6.91 -134.28 62.17
CA LEU A 331 5.71 -133.92 61.44
C LEU A 331 5.00 -132.69 62.04
N GLU A 332 5.15 -132.47 63.34
CA GLU A 332 4.67 -131.27 64.03
C GLU A 332 5.55 -130.06 63.73
N ASP A 333 6.88 -130.23 63.70
CA ASP A 333 7.84 -129.15 63.39
C ASP A 333 7.65 -128.61 61.95
N THR A 334 7.38 -129.49 60.98
CA THR A 334 7.10 -129.07 59.58
C THR A 334 5.78 -128.31 59.45
N ARG A 335 4.76 -128.65 60.26
CA ARG A 335 3.51 -127.88 60.31
C ARG A 335 3.71 -126.49 60.91
N GLN A 336 4.50 -126.37 61.97
CA GLN A 336 4.81 -125.09 62.60
C GLN A 336 5.61 -124.17 61.67
N GLN A 337 6.57 -124.72 60.91
CA GLN A 337 7.32 -123.95 59.90
C GLN A 337 6.42 -123.42 58.78
N LEU A 338 5.43 -124.20 58.34
CA LEU A 338 4.51 -123.79 57.26
C LEU A 338 3.52 -122.71 57.74
N LEU A 339 3.09 -122.75 59.00
CA LEU A 339 2.30 -121.69 59.64
C LEU A 339 3.12 -120.40 59.81
N ALA A 340 4.38 -120.51 60.22
CA ALA A 340 5.28 -119.35 60.32
C ALA A 340 5.54 -118.69 58.96
N ALA A 341 5.77 -119.50 57.92
CA ALA A 341 5.91 -119.01 56.54
C ALA A 341 4.63 -118.31 56.06
N ARG A 342 3.45 -118.89 56.30
CA ARG A 342 2.16 -118.25 55.98
C ARG A 342 1.94 -116.93 56.74
N SER A 343 2.32 -116.86 58.02
CA SER A 343 2.24 -115.62 58.80
C SER A 343 3.18 -114.54 58.25
N SER A 344 4.40 -114.92 57.85
CA SER A 344 5.36 -113.98 57.24
C SER A 344 4.90 -113.46 55.88
N GLN A 345 4.28 -114.33 55.07
CA GLN A 345 3.72 -113.96 53.77
C GLN A 345 2.50 -113.04 53.92
N ALA A 346 1.64 -113.28 54.91
CA ALA A 346 0.52 -112.39 55.21
C ALA A 346 1.01 -110.98 55.63
N LYS A 347 2.05 -110.89 56.46
CA LYS A 347 2.67 -109.62 56.82
C LYS A 347 3.30 -108.91 55.61
N ALA A 348 3.96 -109.66 54.72
CA ALA A 348 4.52 -109.09 53.50
C ALA A 348 3.44 -108.56 52.54
N MET A 349 2.29 -109.26 52.43
CA MET A 349 1.14 -108.77 51.67
C MET A 349 0.55 -107.50 52.27
N ASP A 350 0.40 -107.42 53.59
CA ASP A 350 -0.14 -106.24 54.28
C ASP A 350 0.77 -104.99 54.10
N ILE A 351 2.09 -105.19 54.12
CA ILE A 351 3.09 -104.14 53.81
C ILE A 351 3.02 -103.72 52.33
N LEU A 352 2.80 -104.66 51.41
CA LEU A 352 2.66 -104.35 50.00
C LEU A 352 1.34 -103.60 49.72
N GLU A 353 0.25 -103.98 50.39
CA GLU A 353 -1.07 -103.35 50.25
C GLU A 353 -1.05 -101.90 50.79
N THR A 354 -0.46 -101.69 51.97
CA THR A 354 -0.23 -100.33 52.49
C THR A 354 0.65 -99.49 51.58
N ARG A 355 1.71 -100.08 50.99
CA ARG A 355 2.57 -99.37 50.04
C ARG A 355 1.88 -99.04 48.72
N VAL A 356 0.97 -99.90 48.24
CA VAL A 356 0.12 -99.60 47.08
C VAL A 356 -0.81 -98.43 47.39
N GLN A 357 -1.46 -98.42 48.56
CA GLN A 357 -2.32 -97.31 48.98
C GLN A 357 -1.56 -95.99 49.12
N GLU A 358 -0.34 -96.02 49.69
CA GLU A 358 0.52 -94.84 49.78
C GLU A 358 0.92 -94.31 48.39
N LEU A 359 1.25 -95.21 47.45
CA LEU A 359 1.57 -94.84 46.07
C LEU A 359 0.36 -94.27 45.32
N GLU A 360 -0.83 -94.84 45.50
CA GLU A 360 -2.08 -94.34 44.93
C GLU A 360 -2.42 -92.93 45.45
N HIS A 361 -2.30 -92.72 46.76
CA HIS A 361 -2.52 -91.40 47.37
C HIS A 361 -1.46 -90.39 46.90
N SER A 362 -0.20 -90.82 46.75
CA SER A 362 0.89 -89.98 46.22
C SER A 362 0.64 -89.60 44.75
N LEU A 363 0.19 -90.56 43.93
CA LEU A 363 -0.16 -90.35 42.53
C LEU A 363 -1.32 -89.36 42.40
N GLN A 364 -2.39 -89.54 43.17
CA GLN A 364 -3.54 -88.63 43.16
C GLN A 364 -3.15 -87.20 43.56
N ALA A 365 -2.34 -87.05 44.60
CA ALA A 365 -1.81 -85.74 45.00
C ALA A 365 -0.93 -85.10 43.91
N SER A 366 -0.19 -85.91 43.13
CA SER A 366 0.59 -85.41 42.00
C SER A 366 -0.28 -85.00 40.80
N GLU A 367 -1.36 -85.73 40.51
CA GLU A 367 -2.33 -85.38 39.47
C GLU A 367 -3.08 -84.09 39.80
N GLU A 368 -3.49 -83.90 41.05
CA GLU A 368 -4.14 -82.67 41.51
C GLU A 368 -3.19 -81.47 41.40
N LYS A 369 -1.92 -81.64 41.77
CA LYS A 369 -0.89 -80.61 41.57
C LYS A 369 -0.66 -80.31 40.09
N LEU A 370 -0.66 -81.32 39.22
CA LEU A 370 -0.50 -81.13 37.79
C LEU A 370 -1.70 -80.37 37.19
N LYS A 371 -2.92 -80.69 37.61
CA LYS A 371 -4.13 -79.95 37.22
C LYS A 371 -4.06 -78.49 37.68
N HIS A 372 -3.73 -78.25 38.94
CA HIS A 372 -3.59 -76.89 39.46
C HIS A 372 -2.50 -76.10 38.72
N SER A 373 -1.36 -76.73 38.43
CA SER A 373 -0.31 -76.13 37.59
C SER A 373 -0.80 -75.81 36.18
N GLY A 374 -1.56 -76.72 35.56
CA GLY A 374 -2.18 -76.51 34.24
C GLY A 374 -3.15 -75.32 34.22
N ASP A 375 -3.99 -75.17 35.24
CA ASP A 375 -4.91 -74.05 35.38
C ASP A 375 -4.16 -72.71 35.55
N VAL A 376 -3.06 -72.71 36.32
CA VAL A 376 -2.20 -71.54 36.49
C VAL A 376 -1.52 -71.16 35.17
N VAL A 377 -1.00 -72.14 34.42
CA VAL A 377 -0.40 -71.89 33.10
C VAL A 377 -1.44 -71.32 32.12
N ALA A 378 -2.65 -71.87 32.09
CA ALA A 378 -3.74 -71.36 31.24
C ALA A 378 -4.13 -69.92 31.61
N ALA A 379 -4.16 -69.58 32.90
CA ALA A 379 -4.41 -68.21 33.36
C ALA A 379 -3.28 -67.26 32.96
N GLN A 380 -2.01 -67.68 33.10
CA GLN A 380 -0.85 -66.90 32.66
C GLN A 380 -0.85 -66.66 31.14
N GLU A 381 -1.18 -67.68 30.33
CA GLU A 381 -1.31 -67.52 28.89
C GLU A 381 -2.42 -66.56 28.48
N ALA A 382 -3.55 -66.58 29.19
CA ALA A 382 -4.64 -65.62 28.96
C ALA A 382 -4.17 -64.18 29.26
N GLN A 383 -3.46 -63.99 30.37
CA GLN A 383 -2.90 -62.68 30.74
C GLN A 383 -1.86 -62.18 29.72
N ILE A 384 -1.00 -63.06 29.21
CA ILE A 384 -0.04 -62.73 28.14
C ILE A 384 -0.77 -62.29 26.87
N ARG A 385 -1.88 -62.97 26.51
CA ARG A 385 -2.69 -62.60 25.33
C ARG A 385 -3.35 -61.23 25.51
N GLU A 386 -3.90 -60.93 26.68
CA GLU A 386 -4.46 -59.60 26.97
C GLU A 386 -3.39 -58.50 26.93
N LEU A 387 -2.22 -58.73 27.54
CA LEU A 387 -1.10 -57.78 27.48
C LEU A 387 -0.61 -57.56 26.04
N ALA A 388 -0.56 -58.61 25.22
CA ALA A 388 -0.20 -58.49 23.81
C ALA A 388 -1.24 -57.68 23.01
N ALA A 389 -2.53 -57.85 23.30
CA ALA A 389 -3.61 -57.07 22.69
C ALA A 389 -3.52 -55.59 23.08
N ALA A 390 -3.36 -55.31 24.39
CA ALA A 390 -3.19 -53.95 24.91
C ALA A 390 -1.95 -53.26 24.32
N ASN A 391 -0.84 -53.98 24.16
CA ASN A 391 0.37 -53.44 23.53
C ASN A 391 0.14 -53.09 22.06
N LYS A 392 -0.63 -53.91 21.33
CA LYS A 392 -0.98 -53.64 19.94
C LYS A 392 -1.86 -52.39 19.82
N GLU A 393 -2.87 -52.25 20.68
CA GLU A 393 -3.72 -51.05 20.75
C GLU A 393 -2.91 -49.80 21.10
N SER A 394 -2.01 -49.90 22.08
CA SER A 394 -1.07 -48.82 22.43
C SER A 394 -0.22 -48.41 21.24
N SER A 395 0.35 -49.36 20.49
CA SER A 395 1.14 -49.06 19.28
C SER A 395 0.33 -48.36 18.19
N GLN A 396 -0.94 -48.75 18.00
CA GLN A 396 -1.84 -48.13 17.03
C GLN A 396 -2.22 -46.71 17.44
N ALA A 397 -2.52 -46.50 18.73
CA ALA A 397 -2.75 -45.16 19.28
C ALA A 397 -1.51 -44.27 19.11
N GLN A 398 -0.32 -44.79 19.37
CA GLN A 398 0.95 -44.07 19.19
C GLN A 398 1.18 -43.67 17.72
N GLN A 399 0.89 -44.57 16.77
CA GLN A 399 0.98 -44.25 15.35
C GLN A 399 -0.03 -43.17 14.93
N GLN A 400 -1.25 -43.20 15.47
CA GLN A 400 -2.24 -42.15 15.21
C GLN A 400 -1.81 -40.80 15.78
N VAL A 401 -1.24 -40.78 16.99
CA VAL A 401 -0.70 -39.55 17.60
C VAL A 401 0.42 -38.98 16.72
N LEU A 402 1.39 -39.79 16.28
CA LEU A 402 2.47 -39.34 15.39
C LEU A 402 1.96 -38.81 14.05
N ALA A 403 0.90 -39.42 13.49
CA ALA A 403 0.28 -38.94 12.26
C ALA A 403 -0.39 -37.58 12.46
N LEU A 404 -1.13 -37.41 13.56
CA LEU A 404 -1.76 -36.13 13.92
C LEU A 404 -0.71 -35.05 14.22
N GLU A 405 0.38 -35.39 14.91
CA GLU A 405 1.49 -34.48 15.15
C GLU A 405 2.12 -33.99 13.85
N ARG A 406 2.36 -34.88 12.88
CA ARG A 406 2.83 -34.49 11.54
C ARG A 406 1.86 -33.54 10.85
N GLN A 407 0.57 -33.85 10.86
CA GLN A 407 -0.43 -33.00 10.23
C GLN A 407 -0.50 -31.61 10.89
N CYS A 408 -0.40 -31.54 12.22
CA CYS A 408 -0.33 -30.30 12.96
C CYS A 408 0.94 -29.50 12.60
N MET A 409 2.11 -30.15 12.54
CA MET A 409 3.36 -29.50 12.14
C MET A 409 3.30 -28.95 10.72
N GLU A 410 2.76 -29.70 9.76
CA GLU A 410 2.60 -29.23 8.37
C GLU A 410 1.67 -28.01 8.29
N ARG A 411 0.60 -28.00 9.07
CA ARG A 411 -0.34 -26.88 9.12
C ARG A 411 0.28 -25.65 9.79
N VAL A 412 1.05 -25.83 10.86
CA VAL A 412 1.83 -24.75 11.50
C VAL A 412 2.81 -24.16 10.49
N HIS A 413 3.60 -25.01 9.80
CA HIS A 413 4.56 -24.54 8.80
C HIS A 413 3.89 -23.77 7.64
N THR A 414 2.72 -24.23 7.20
CA THR A 414 1.93 -23.52 6.17
C THR A 414 1.45 -22.15 6.66
N LEU A 415 1.02 -22.05 7.92
CA LEU A 415 0.62 -20.77 8.49
C LEU A 415 1.82 -19.83 8.72
N GLU A 416 2.97 -20.35 9.16
CA GLU A 416 4.20 -19.59 9.31
C GLU A 416 4.67 -19.00 7.98
N THR A 417 4.65 -19.80 6.90
CA THR A 417 5.02 -19.31 5.56
C THR A 417 4.05 -18.25 5.04
N GLN A 418 2.75 -18.38 5.32
CA GLN A 418 1.76 -17.34 5.00
C GLN A 418 1.98 -16.06 5.79
N LEU A 419 2.26 -16.17 7.10
CA LEU A 419 2.56 -15.02 7.95
C LEU A 419 3.82 -14.29 7.48
N ALA A 420 4.89 -15.03 7.15
CA ALA A 420 6.11 -14.44 6.61
C ALA A 420 5.88 -13.72 5.27
N ALA A 421 5.06 -14.28 4.40
CA ALA A 421 4.70 -13.64 3.12
C ALA A 421 3.89 -12.34 3.33
N LEU A 422 2.91 -12.37 4.22
CA LEU A 422 2.11 -11.18 4.57
C LEU A 422 2.96 -10.10 5.24
N GLU A 423 3.89 -10.50 6.13
CA GLU A 423 4.81 -9.56 6.77
C GLU A 423 5.77 -8.93 5.76
N SER A 424 6.31 -9.72 4.83
CA SER A 424 7.13 -9.19 3.73
C SER A 424 6.35 -8.21 2.83
N SER A 425 5.07 -8.50 2.53
CA SER A 425 4.21 -7.58 1.76
C SER A 425 3.98 -6.29 2.53
N ARG A 426 3.63 -6.37 3.82
CA ARG A 426 3.42 -5.19 4.67
C ARG A 426 4.66 -4.30 4.74
N VAL A 427 5.84 -4.90 4.87
CA VAL A 427 7.12 -4.16 4.88
C VAL A 427 7.36 -3.50 3.52
N ALA A 428 7.10 -4.21 2.41
CA ALA A 428 7.23 -3.61 1.08
C ALA A 428 6.30 -2.41 0.91
N ASP A 429 5.04 -2.53 1.31
CA ASP A 429 4.03 -1.45 1.24
C ASP A 429 4.43 -0.27 2.12
N GLN A 430 4.91 -0.54 3.35
CA GLN A 430 5.40 0.50 4.25
C GLN A 430 6.60 1.25 3.64
N THR A 431 7.57 0.54 3.05
CA THR A 431 8.72 1.19 2.41
C THR A 431 8.32 1.98 1.16
N ALA A 432 7.27 1.56 0.44
CA ALA A 432 6.72 2.30 -0.69
C ALA A 432 6.05 3.60 -0.23
N ALA A 433 5.19 3.54 0.78
CA ALA A 433 4.55 4.71 1.37
C ALA A 433 5.59 5.70 1.94
N GLU A 434 6.64 5.21 2.61
CA GLU A 434 7.73 6.08 3.09
C GLU A 434 8.51 6.75 1.95
N ARG A 435 8.66 6.10 0.79
CA ARG A 435 9.28 6.72 -0.38
C ARG A 435 8.39 7.81 -0.94
N GLU A 436 7.10 7.54 -1.12
CA GLU A 436 6.12 8.52 -1.61
C GLU A 436 6.04 9.75 -0.70
N VAL A 437 6.02 9.55 0.63
CA VAL A 437 6.07 10.66 1.59
C VAL A 437 7.33 11.49 1.43
N ARG A 438 8.51 10.86 1.31
CA ARG A 438 9.78 11.59 1.10
C ARG A 438 9.79 12.36 -0.23
N GLU A 439 9.23 11.79 -1.29
CA GLU A 439 9.10 12.46 -2.59
C GLU A 439 8.18 13.69 -2.48
N LEU A 440 7.01 13.54 -1.86
CA LEU A 440 6.10 14.66 -1.62
C LEU A 440 6.71 15.73 -0.71
N GLU A 441 7.52 15.36 0.28
CA GLU A 441 8.25 16.31 1.12
C GLU A 441 9.28 17.11 0.31
N GLN A 442 10.00 16.45 -0.60
CA GLN A 442 10.95 17.11 -1.51
C GLN A 442 10.25 18.04 -2.50
N GLU A 443 9.14 17.61 -3.10
CA GLU A 443 8.34 18.45 -3.99
C GLU A 443 7.78 19.67 -3.26
N ASN A 444 7.26 19.49 -2.04
CA ASN A 444 6.79 20.61 -1.22
C ASN A 444 7.92 21.59 -0.87
N ALA A 445 9.13 21.09 -0.58
CA ALA A 445 10.29 21.94 -0.35
C ALA A 445 10.66 22.74 -1.60
N ALA A 446 10.69 22.10 -2.78
CA ALA A 446 10.99 22.76 -4.06
C ALA A 446 9.93 23.81 -4.43
N LEU A 447 8.64 23.48 -4.26
CA LEU A 447 7.54 24.42 -4.49
C LEU A 447 7.62 25.63 -3.54
N LYS A 448 7.99 25.41 -2.28
CA LYS A 448 8.18 26.48 -1.31
C LYS A 448 9.35 27.39 -1.71
N GLU A 449 10.44 26.83 -2.21
CA GLU A 449 11.57 27.61 -2.70
C GLU A 449 11.21 28.44 -3.94
N SER A 450 10.52 27.84 -4.91
CA SER A 450 10.01 28.54 -6.11
C SER A 450 9.03 29.67 -5.74
N LYS A 451 8.12 29.41 -4.78
CA LYS A 451 7.21 30.44 -4.26
C LYS A 451 7.99 31.60 -3.64
N ASN A 452 8.98 31.31 -2.80
CA ASN A 452 9.81 32.35 -2.17
C ASN A 452 10.60 33.16 -3.23
N GLU A 453 11.08 32.51 -4.28
CA GLU A 453 11.79 33.19 -5.38
C GLU A 453 10.87 34.11 -6.19
N CYS A 454 9.64 33.66 -6.46
CA CYS A 454 8.61 34.49 -7.07
C CYS A 454 8.25 35.69 -6.18
N GLU A 455 8.11 35.48 -4.87
CA GLU A 455 7.85 36.56 -3.90
C GLU A 455 9.00 37.57 -3.86
N ARG A 456 10.27 37.12 -3.86
CA ARG A 456 11.44 38.01 -3.92
C ARG A 456 11.47 38.82 -5.22
N SER A 457 11.17 38.18 -6.35
CA SER A 457 11.11 38.84 -7.67
C SER A 457 9.99 39.88 -7.72
N LEU A 458 8.82 39.55 -7.16
CA LEU A 458 7.69 40.48 -7.04
C LEU A 458 8.06 41.69 -6.17
N GLN A 459 8.69 41.47 -5.01
CA GLN A 459 9.18 42.56 -4.16
C GLN A 459 10.19 43.44 -4.89
N HIS A 460 11.10 42.85 -5.66
CA HIS A 460 12.06 43.59 -6.48
C HIS A 460 11.36 44.49 -7.50
N HIS A 461 10.44 43.95 -8.29
CA HIS A 461 9.67 44.74 -9.27
C HIS A 461 8.79 45.81 -8.60
N GLN A 462 8.24 45.57 -7.42
CA GLN A 462 7.53 46.59 -6.65
C GLN A 462 8.45 47.75 -6.25
N LEU A 463 9.69 47.47 -5.86
CA LEU A 463 10.68 48.52 -5.55
C LEU A 463 11.09 49.29 -6.80
N GLU A 464 11.34 48.61 -7.92
CA GLU A 464 11.63 49.25 -9.20
C GLU A 464 10.48 50.16 -9.66
N LEU A 465 9.24 49.71 -9.55
CA LEU A 465 8.06 50.51 -9.89
C LEU A 465 7.95 51.76 -9.00
N LYS A 466 8.29 51.66 -7.71
CA LYS A 466 8.34 52.83 -6.82
C LYS A 466 9.41 53.83 -7.27
N LYS A 467 10.62 53.35 -7.56
CA LYS A 467 11.71 54.20 -8.07
C LYS A 467 11.32 54.91 -9.37
N LEU A 468 10.74 54.20 -10.33
CA LEU A 468 10.31 54.79 -11.60
C LEU A 468 9.19 55.82 -11.41
N LYS A 469 8.28 55.61 -10.45
CA LYS A 469 7.24 56.61 -10.10
C LYS A 469 7.85 57.85 -9.47
N GLU A 470 8.84 57.70 -8.59
CA GLU A 470 9.58 58.80 -7.98
C GLU A 470 10.37 59.59 -9.05
N GLU A 471 11.08 58.90 -9.95
CA GLU A 471 11.78 59.52 -11.08
C GLU A 471 10.81 60.25 -12.01
N TRP A 472 9.64 59.66 -12.30
CA TRP A 472 8.62 60.31 -13.13
C TRP A 472 8.06 61.57 -12.46
N SER A 473 7.77 61.51 -11.16
CA SER A 473 7.33 62.68 -10.38
C SER A 473 8.41 63.76 -10.34
N GLN A 474 9.69 63.39 -10.18
CA GLN A 474 10.81 64.33 -10.26
C GLN A 474 10.91 64.99 -11.64
N ARG A 475 10.76 64.21 -12.73
CA ARG A 475 10.74 64.76 -14.10
C ARG A 475 9.54 65.68 -14.33
N GLU A 476 8.38 65.36 -13.77
CA GLU A 476 7.20 66.22 -13.82
C GLU A 476 7.46 67.56 -13.10
N ILE A 477 8.05 67.53 -11.90
CA ILE A 477 8.45 68.75 -11.16
C ILE A 477 9.41 69.59 -12.00
N VAL A 478 10.45 68.98 -12.57
CA VAL A 478 11.42 69.68 -13.43
C VAL A 478 10.76 70.24 -14.68
N SER A 479 9.85 69.49 -15.31
CA SER A 479 9.12 69.94 -16.50
C SER A 479 8.21 71.13 -16.18
N VAL A 480 7.53 71.13 -15.03
CA VAL A 480 6.70 72.26 -14.58
C VAL A 480 7.57 73.48 -14.28
N ALA A 481 8.69 73.32 -13.57
CA ALA A 481 9.63 74.40 -13.30
C ALA A 481 10.22 74.99 -14.59
N MET A 482 10.56 74.15 -15.57
CA MET A 482 11.04 74.60 -16.88
C MET A 482 9.94 75.36 -17.65
N ALA A 483 8.69 74.91 -17.60
CA ALA A 483 7.57 75.63 -18.19
C ALA A 483 7.34 77.00 -17.53
N GLN A 484 7.47 77.09 -16.20
CA GLN A 484 7.40 78.36 -15.45
C GLN A 484 8.54 79.31 -15.85
N ALA A 485 9.78 78.82 -15.93
CA ALA A 485 10.92 79.62 -16.35
C ALA A 485 10.76 80.15 -17.79
N LEU A 486 10.23 79.33 -18.71
CA LEU A 486 9.90 79.77 -20.07
C LEU A 486 8.82 80.85 -20.08
N GLU A 487 7.83 80.76 -19.19
CA GLU A 487 6.79 81.77 -19.06
C GLU A 487 7.32 83.08 -18.48
N GLU A 488 8.21 83.03 -17.49
CA GLU A 488 8.91 84.20 -16.98
C GLU A 488 9.77 84.88 -18.07
N VAL A 489 10.48 84.09 -18.88
CA VAL A 489 11.24 84.61 -20.03
C VAL A 489 10.30 85.23 -21.07
N ARG A 490 9.13 84.63 -21.34
CA ARG A 490 8.11 85.24 -22.23
C ARG A 490 7.63 86.57 -21.68
N LYS A 491 7.32 86.63 -20.38
CA LYS A 491 6.86 87.86 -19.73
C LYS A 491 7.93 88.96 -19.78
N GLN A 492 9.19 88.63 -19.49
CA GLN A 492 10.31 89.56 -19.66
C GLN A 492 10.43 90.03 -21.11
N ARG A 493 10.29 89.14 -22.09
CA ARG A 493 10.30 89.49 -23.52
C ARG A 493 9.14 90.43 -23.87
N GLU A 494 7.94 90.19 -23.35
CA GLU A 494 6.78 91.07 -23.53
C GLU A 494 6.99 92.43 -22.88
N GLU A 495 7.54 92.49 -21.66
CA GLU A 495 7.89 93.73 -20.96
C GLU A 495 8.95 94.52 -21.74
N PHE A 496 10.02 93.88 -22.23
CA PHE A 496 11.01 94.52 -23.10
C PHE A 496 10.40 94.96 -24.43
N GLN A 497 9.47 94.20 -25.00
CA GLN A 497 8.77 94.57 -26.23
C GLN A 497 7.83 95.77 -26.00
N GLN A 498 7.18 95.86 -24.85
CA GLN A 498 6.38 97.03 -24.44
C GLN A 498 7.27 98.24 -24.13
N GLN A 499 8.46 98.06 -23.53
CA GLN A 499 9.45 99.12 -23.33
C GLN A 499 10.06 99.60 -24.66
N ALA A 500 10.28 98.70 -25.62
CA ALA A 500 10.68 99.06 -26.97
C ALA A 500 9.56 99.81 -27.71
N ALA A 501 8.30 99.40 -27.53
CA ALA A 501 7.15 100.09 -28.09
C ALA A 501 6.94 101.48 -27.46
N SER A 502 7.13 101.64 -26.15
CA SER A 502 7.02 102.94 -25.47
C SER A 502 8.17 103.87 -25.83
N ARG A 503 9.40 103.35 -26.00
CA ARG A 503 10.53 104.10 -26.57
C ARG A 503 10.32 104.45 -28.04
N ALA A 504 9.63 103.62 -28.83
CA ALA A 504 9.30 103.93 -30.22
C ALA A 504 8.15 104.95 -30.37
N THR A 505 7.39 105.23 -29.30
CA THR A 505 6.35 106.28 -29.29
C THR A 505 6.85 107.66 -28.84
N GLN A 506 8.13 107.81 -28.51
CA GLN A 506 8.83 109.09 -28.37
C GLN A 506 9.80 109.23 -29.55
N ASP A 507 9.62 110.26 -30.37
CA ASP A 507 10.36 110.65 -31.58
C ASP A 507 10.01 109.96 -32.93
N PRO A 508 9.32 110.70 -33.84
CA PRO A 508 9.28 110.38 -35.25
C PRO A 508 10.32 111.17 -36.06
N ALA A 509 10.87 110.48 -37.07
CA ALA A 509 11.62 110.99 -38.22
C ALA A 509 13.09 111.37 -37.99
N TYR A 510 14.02 110.62 -38.60
CA TYR A 510 14.81 111.06 -39.76
C TYR A 510 15.46 109.85 -40.46
N GLN A 511 15.68 109.99 -41.77
CA GLN A 511 16.17 108.98 -42.70
C GLN A 511 17.72 108.83 -42.70
N LEU A 512 18.17 107.58 -42.92
CA LEU A 512 19.43 106.97 -43.43
C LEU A 512 20.53 107.93 -44.00
N PRO A 513 21.86 107.65 -43.87
CA PRO A 513 22.55 106.53 -44.57
C PRO A 513 23.84 105.94 -43.92
N ALA A 514 24.45 104.99 -44.65
CA ALA A 514 25.54 104.07 -44.32
C ALA A 514 26.93 104.64 -43.97
N ALA A 515 27.70 103.93 -43.13
CA ALA A 515 29.06 103.41 -43.38
C ALA A 515 29.73 102.83 -42.10
N GLU A 516 30.19 101.57 -42.24
CA GLU A 516 31.40 100.92 -41.68
C GLU A 516 31.91 101.16 -40.25
N GLY A 517 32.17 100.04 -39.52
CA GLY A 517 33.22 99.96 -38.49
C GLY A 517 32.98 99.13 -37.20
N ILE A 518 32.74 97.81 -37.30
CA ILE A 518 33.40 96.64 -36.61
C ILE A 518 33.79 96.80 -35.09
N PRO A 519 33.57 95.82 -34.14
CA PRO A 519 33.86 94.39 -34.30
C PRO A 519 32.94 93.33 -33.66
N ASN A 520 32.88 92.19 -34.34
CA ASN A 520 32.91 90.80 -33.87
C ASN A 520 31.92 90.32 -32.78
N GLY A 521 30.92 89.60 -33.27
CA GLY A 521 30.36 88.40 -32.67
C GLY A 521 30.05 87.42 -33.80
N GLU A 522 31.10 87.03 -34.51
CA GLU A 522 31.11 86.03 -35.58
C GLU A 522 30.65 84.69 -34.98
N VAL A 523 29.34 84.44 -34.97
CA VAL A 523 28.81 83.07 -34.89
C VAL A 523 29.24 82.43 -36.19
N GLY A 524 30.43 81.83 -36.17
CA GLY A 524 31.12 81.39 -37.36
C GLY A 524 30.26 80.44 -38.19
N ALA A 525 30.55 80.35 -39.48
CA ALA A 525 30.06 79.25 -40.31
C ALA A 525 30.35 77.86 -39.68
N VAL A 526 31.29 77.80 -38.73
CA VAL A 526 31.59 76.65 -37.87
C VAL A 526 30.47 76.35 -36.85
N ASP A 527 29.81 77.34 -36.26
CA ASP A 527 28.70 77.15 -35.31
C ASP A 527 27.40 76.75 -36.01
N LEU A 528 27.11 77.36 -37.17
CA LEU A 528 25.97 76.92 -37.99
C LEU A 528 26.21 75.51 -38.55
N GLY A 529 27.46 75.21 -38.95
CA GLY A 529 27.88 73.89 -39.40
C GLY A 529 27.88 72.83 -38.28
N GLN A 530 28.27 73.20 -37.05
CA GLN A 530 28.17 72.34 -35.88
C GLN A 530 26.71 72.06 -35.51
N LEU A 531 25.84 73.08 -35.47
CA LEU A 531 24.41 72.88 -35.22
C LEU A 531 23.75 72.01 -36.30
N GLN A 532 24.16 72.18 -37.56
CA GLN A 532 23.61 71.41 -38.68
C GLN A 532 24.10 69.95 -38.64
N LYS A 533 25.35 69.73 -38.19
CA LYS A 533 25.90 68.39 -37.96
C LYS A 533 25.28 67.72 -36.73
N GLU A 534 25.10 68.43 -35.63
CA GLU A 534 24.39 67.94 -34.43
C GLU A 534 22.93 67.61 -34.75
N LYS A 535 22.25 68.43 -35.54
CA LYS A 535 20.91 68.12 -36.02
C LYS A 535 20.90 66.83 -36.85
N GLN A 536 21.88 66.65 -37.73
CA GLN A 536 21.99 65.46 -38.56
C GLN A 536 22.32 64.21 -37.72
N ASP A 537 23.21 64.32 -36.73
CA ASP A 537 23.53 63.25 -35.78
C ASP A 537 22.32 62.89 -34.89
N LEU A 538 21.55 63.89 -34.44
CA LEU A 538 20.32 63.67 -33.68
C LEU A 538 19.23 63.03 -34.54
N GLU A 539 19.06 63.44 -35.79
CA GLU A 539 18.15 62.78 -36.74
C GLU A 539 18.57 61.33 -36.98
N GLN A 540 19.87 61.06 -37.09
CA GLN A 540 20.42 59.72 -37.26
C GLN A 540 20.22 58.85 -36.00
N GLN A 541 20.45 59.40 -34.80
CA GLN A 541 20.13 58.73 -33.54
C GLN A 541 18.63 58.44 -33.41
N LEU A 542 17.75 59.34 -33.87
CA LEU A 542 16.31 59.16 -33.81
C LEU A 542 15.84 58.04 -34.76
N VAL A 543 16.49 57.91 -35.91
CA VAL A 543 16.29 56.78 -36.84
C VAL A 543 16.78 55.46 -36.23
N GLU A 544 17.96 55.44 -35.60
CA GLU A 544 18.49 54.25 -34.91
C GLU A 544 17.63 53.83 -33.71
N LYS A 545 17.16 54.78 -32.90
CA LYS A 545 16.24 54.54 -31.79
C LYS A 545 14.90 53.98 -32.31
N ASN A 546 14.36 54.51 -33.41
CA ASN A 546 13.17 53.97 -34.05
C ASN A 546 13.39 52.54 -34.59
N LYS A 547 14.58 52.23 -35.14
CA LYS A 547 14.94 50.87 -35.55
C LYS A 547 15.00 49.91 -34.36
N THR A 548 15.55 50.37 -33.23
CA THR A 548 15.62 49.60 -31.98
C THR A 548 14.23 49.33 -31.40
N ILE A 549 13.34 50.33 -31.43
CA ILE A 549 11.94 50.18 -31.01
C ILE A 549 11.22 49.15 -31.89
N LYS A 550 11.41 49.19 -33.21
CA LYS A 550 10.84 48.17 -34.12
C LYS A 550 11.38 46.77 -33.82
N GLN A 551 12.68 46.64 -33.50
CA GLN A 551 13.25 45.35 -33.09
C GLN A 551 12.71 44.86 -31.75
N MET A 552 12.51 45.74 -30.76
CA MET A 552 11.88 45.35 -29.48
C MET A 552 10.41 44.97 -29.67
N GLN A 553 9.66 45.69 -30.51
CA GLN A 553 8.28 45.35 -30.85
C GLN A 553 8.18 43.99 -31.57
N GLN A 554 9.12 43.69 -32.48
CA GLN A 554 9.23 42.40 -33.14
C GLN A 554 9.54 41.27 -32.13
N ARG A 555 10.49 41.48 -31.21
CA ARG A 555 10.80 40.53 -30.13
C ARG A 555 9.61 40.30 -29.21
N MET A 556 8.86 41.34 -28.85
CA MET A 556 7.64 41.19 -28.05
C MET A 556 6.57 40.40 -28.80
N LEU A 557 6.43 40.58 -30.12
CA LEU A 557 5.49 39.80 -30.93
C LEU A 557 5.89 38.32 -30.98
N GLU A 558 7.17 38.03 -31.11
CA GLU A 558 7.71 36.66 -31.11
C GLU A 558 7.54 36.00 -29.73
N LEU A 559 7.91 36.69 -28.65
CA LEU A 559 7.66 36.24 -27.27
C LEU A 559 6.18 35.98 -27.02
N LYS A 560 5.28 36.85 -27.50
CA LYS A 560 3.83 36.65 -27.40
C LYS A 560 3.38 35.41 -28.16
N LYS A 561 3.94 35.12 -29.34
CA LYS A 561 3.66 33.89 -30.10
C LYS A 561 4.19 32.65 -29.40
N THR A 562 5.38 32.71 -28.80
CA THR A 562 5.97 31.60 -28.04
C THR A 562 5.14 31.31 -26.79
N LEU A 563 4.81 32.33 -25.99
CA LEU A 563 3.90 32.20 -24.83
C LEU A 563 2.52 31.67 -25.24
N GLN A 564 1.98 32.13 -26.36
CA GLN A 564 0.69 31.65 -26.85
C GLN A 564 0.74 30.20 -27.37
N LYS A 565 1.90 29.71 -27.84
CA LYS A 565 2.13 28.31 -28.20
C LYS A 565 2.32 27.43 -26.96
N GLU A 566 3.07 27.87 -25.96
CA GLU A 566 3.25 27.14 -24.70
C GLU A 566 1.95 27.03 -23.91
N LEU A 567 1.13 28.08 -23.88
CA LEU A 567 -0.21 28.05 -23.28
C LEU A 567 -1.22 27.20 -24.08
N LYS A 568 -0.89 26.79 -25.32
CA LYS A 568 -1.76 25.92 -26.16
C LYS A 568 -1.37 24.44 -26.11
N ILE A 569 -0.20 24.09 -25.56
CA ILE A 569 0.29 22.71 -25.50
C ILE A 569 0.50 22.33 -24.03
N ARG A 570 -0.61 22.16 -23.32
CA ARG A 570 -0.85 21.13 -22.28
C ARG A 570 -2.37 20.97 -22.11
N PRO A 571 -2.93 19.89 -22.65
CA PRO A 571 -3.66 18.97 -21.80
C PRO A 571 -3.05 17.57 -21.87
N ASP A 572 -3.09 16.91 -20.71
CA ASP A 572 -2.58 15.59 -20.41
C ASP A 572 -2.97 14.48 -21.41
N SER A 573 -1.95 13.68 -21.72
CA SER A 573 -1.92 12.21 -21.61
C SER A 573 -3.24 11.44 -21.74
N GLU A 574 -3.52 10.96 -22.95
CA GLU A 574 -4.40 9.81 -23.15
C GLU A 574 -3.61 8.50 -22.97
N LEU A 575 -4.08 7.67 -22.03
CA LEU A 575 -3.70 6.28 -21.84
C LEU A 575 -4.53 5.37 -22.77
N PHE A 576 -3.81 4.54 -23.55
CA PHE A 576 -4.12 3.18 -24.03
C PHE A 576 -5.47 2.85 -24.71
N GLU A 577 -5.39 2.31 -25.95
CA GLU A 577 -5.85 0.95 -26.30
C GLU A 577 -5.29 0.41 -27.64
N VAL A 578 -4.51 -0.69 -27.57
CA VAL A 578 -4.51 -1.93 -28.36
C VAL A 578 -4.85 -1.91 -29.89
N ARG A 579 -3.88 -2.25 -30.77
CA ARG A 579 -3.71 -3.55 -31.51
C ARG A 579 -3.02 -3.45 -32.90
N GLU A 580 -2.23 -4.49 -33.17
CA GLU A 580 -1.78 -5.09 -34.46
C GLU A 580 -0.50 -4.62 -35.19
N LYS A 581 0.43 -5.60 -35.32
CA LYS A 581 1.58 -5.73 -36.26
C LYS A 581 1.08 -6.28 -37.62
N PRO A 582 1.84 -6.31 -38.76
CA PRO A 582 3.31 -6.53 -38.90
C PRO A 582 4.06 -5.69 -39.97
N GLY A 583 5.42 -5.76 -39.99
CA GLY A 583 6.38 -4.99 -40.82
C GLY A 583 6.56 -5.47 -42.28
N PRO A 584 7.76 -5.50 -42.91
CA PRO A 584 9.09 -4.91 -42.62
C PRO A 584 9.67 -4.05 -43.79
N GLU A 585 10.79 -3.31 -43.61
CA GLU A 585 11.88 -3.13 -44.61
C GLU A 585 12.99 -2.16 -44.14
N MET A 586 14.24 -2.56 -44.37
CA MET A 586 15.49 -1.79 -44.22
C MET A 586 15.90 -1.20 -45.59
N PRO A 587 16.77 -0.17 -45.64
CA PRO A 587 18.13 -0.48 -46.08
C PRO A 587 19.25 0.27 -45.35
N ASN A 588 20.44 -0.23 -45.64
CA ASN A 588 21.70 -0.23 -44.91
C ASN A 588 22.75 0.66 -45.62
N MET A 589 23.66 1.26 -44.85
CA MET A 589 25.13 1.35 -45.04
C MET A 589 25.78 2.73 -44.82
N ALA A 590 26.87 2.63 -44.04
CA ALA A 590 27.76 3.60 -43.41
C ALA A 590 28.82 4.19 -44.39
N PRO A 591 29.97 4.81 -43.97
CA PRO A 591 30.39 5.24 -42.63
C PRO A 591 31.00 6.67 -42.57
N SER A 592 30.98 7.32 -41.40
CA SER A 592 31.98 8.35 -41.06
C SER A 592 32.18 8.44 -39.56
N VAL A 593 33.45 8.54 -39.21
CA VAL A 593 34.05 8.40 -37.89
C VAL A 593 33.76 9.61 -36.99
N THR A 594 33.68 9.32 -35.68
CA THR A 594 33.63 10.17 -34.48
C THR A 594 32.24 10.38 -33.91
N ASN A 595 31.87 9.58 -32.89
CA ASN A 595 31.27 10.07 -31.65
C ASN A 595 31.00 8.91 -30.68
N ASN A 596 31.50 9.03 -29.46
CA ASN A 596 31.20 8.16 -28.31
C ASN A 596 29.75 8.30 -27.79
N ALA A 597 28.82 8.79 -28.62
CA ALA A 597 27.41 9.00 -28.28
C ALA A 597 26.50 7.88 -28.83
N ASP A 598 26.89 7.21 -29.92
CA ASP A 598 26.08 6.14 -30.55
C ASP A 598 26.00 4.85 -29.72
N LEU A 599 26.98 4.61 -28.85
CA LEU A 599 26.93 3.48 -27.91
C LEU A 599 25.93 3.72 -26.76
N THR A 600 25.55 4.97 -26.52
CA THR A 600 24.60 5.34 -25.47
C THR A 600 23.19 5.17 -26.02
N ASP A 601 22.93 5.65 -27.24
CA ASP A 601 21.67 5.44 -27.97
C ASP A 601 21.41 3.96 -28.29
N ALA A 602 22.41 3.20 -28.74
CA ALA A 602 22.27 1.76 -28.97
C ALA A 602 22.11 0.95 -27.65
N ARG A 603 22.57 1.48 -26.52
CA ARG A 603 22.31 0.89 -25.19
C ARG A 603 20.92 1.25 -24.70
N GLU A 604 20.45 2.49 -24.90
CA GLU A 604 19.09 2.93 -24.55
C GLU A 604 18.02 2.23 -25.38
N ILE A 605 18.20 2.12 -26.70
CA ILE A 605 17.34 1.32 -27.59
C ILE A 605 17.33 -0.15 -27.14
N ASN A 606 18.48 -0.68 -26.70
CA ASN A 606 18.55 -2.01 -26.12
C ASN A 606 17.84 -2.10 -24.77
N PHE A 607 17.85 -1.08 -23.90
CA PHE A 607 17.15 -1.12 -22.62
C PHE A 607 15.64 -1.03 -22.76
N GLU A 608 15.12 -0.23 -23.68
CA GLU A 608 13.68 -0.20 -23.97
C GLU A 608 13.22 -1.51 -24.62
N TYR A 609 13.99 -2.03 -25.57
CA TYR A 609 13.70 -3.33 -26.19
C TYR A 609 13.83 -4.47 -25.18
N LEU A 610 14.86 -4.45 -24.33
CA LEU A 610 15.09 -5.41 -23.27
C LEU A 610 13.96 -5.36 -22.24
N LYS A 611 13.51 -4.16 -21.84
CA LYS A 611 12.35 -4.00 -20.95
C LYS A 611 11.12 -4.66 -21.58
N HIS A 612 10.88 -4.45 -22.88
CA HIS A 612 9.78 -5.09 -23.58
C HIS A 612 9.95 -6.62 -23.67
N VAL A 613 11.15 -7.11 -23.99
CA VAL A 613 11.43 -8.55 -24.13
C VAL A 613 11.35 -9.27 -22.77
N VAL A 614 11.86 -8.66 -21.70
CA VAL A 614 11.77 -9.19 -20.32
C VAL A 614 10.32 -9.18 -19.85
N LEU A 615 9.59 -8.08 -20.05
CA LEU A 615 8.18 -8.01 -19.69
C LEU A 615 7.36 -9.05 -20.46
N LYS A 616 7.60 -9.18 -21.78
CA LYS A 616 6.94 -10.19 -22.61
C LYS A 616 7.33 -11.61 -22.21
N PHE A 617 8.60 -11.86 -21.87
CA PHE A 617 9.06 -13.15 -21.37
C PHE A 617 8.33 -13.55 -20.08
N MET A 618 8.16 -12.60 -19.16
CA MET A 618 7.48 -12.83 -17.87
C MET A 618 5.96 -12.94 -17.99
N SER A 619 5.36 -12.38 -19.04
CA SER A 619 3.90 -12.30 -19.19
C SER A 619 3.31 -13.19 -20.31
N CYS A 620 4.15 -13.89 -21.09
CA CYS A 620 3.70 -14.80 -22.13
C CYS A 620 3.48 -16.23 -21.61
N ARG A 621 2.84 -17.07 -22.43
CA ARG A 621 2.63 -18.50 -22.10
C ARG A 621 3.96 -19.22 -22.05
N GLU A 622 4.08 -20.25 -21.22
CA GLU A 622 5.35 -20.93 -20.98
C GLU A 622 5.99 -21.47 -22.28
N SER A 623 5.19 -21.91 -23.26
CA SER A 623 5.67 -22.37 -24.57
C SER A 623 6.24 -21.25 -25.45
N GLU A 624 5.74 -20.03 -25.29
CA GLU A 624 6.26 -18.83 -25.95
C GLU A 624 7.51 -18.30 -25.24
N ALA A 625 7.54 -18.39 -23.91
CA ALA A 625 8.69 -18.03 -23.09
C ALA A 625 9.92 -18.87 -23.49
N PHE A 626 9.74 -20.16 -23.80
CA PHE A 626 10.85 -21.03 -24.23
C PHE A 626 11.55 -20.54 -25.50
N HIS A 627 10.80 -19.96 -26.44
CA HIS A 627 11.35 -19.35 -27.66
C HIS A 627 12.06 -18.01 -27.37
N LEU A 628 11.59 -17.27 -26.36
CA LEU A 628 12.15 -15.98 -25.95
C LEU A 628 13.42 -16.12 -25.10
N ILE A 629 13.73 -17.31 -24.55
CA ILE A 629 14.98 -17.56 -23.79
C ILE A 629 16.21 -17.16 -24.61
N LYS A 630 16.27 -17.50 -25.90
CA LYS A 630 17.40 -17.13 -26.77
C LYS A 630 17.51 -15.62 -26.96
N ALA A 631 16.38 -14.93 -27.12
CA ALA A 631 16.38 -13.47 -27.27
C ALA A 631 16.84 -12.78 -25.98
N VAL A 632 16.34 -13.22 -24.82
CA VAL A 632 16.76 -12.71 -23.51
C VAL A 632 18.25 -13.00 -23.27
N SER A 633 18.73 -14.19 -23.63
CA SER A 633 20.13 -14.59 -23.43
C SER A 633 21.09 -13.74 -24.26
N VAL A 634 20.72 -13.41 -25.50
CA VAL A 634 21.53 -12.52 -26.37
C VAL A 634 21.49 -11.07 -25.87
N LEU A 635 20.33 -10.57 -25.45
CA LEU A 635 20.19 -9.17 -24.99
C LEU A 635 20.85 -8.92 -23.63
N LEU A 636 20.87 -9.93 -22.75
CA LEU A 636 21.47 -9.85 -21.41
C LEU A 636 22.87 -10.47 -21.32
N ASN A 637 23.40 -10.99 -22.43
CA ASN A 637 24.67 -11.71 -22.48
C ASN A 637 24.76 -12.86 -21.47
N PHE A 638 23.75 -13.71 -21.40
CA PHE A 638 23.79 -14.91 -20.56
C PHE A 638 24.84 -15.89 -21.06
N SER A 639 25.54 -16.48 -20.10
CA SER A 639 26.34 -17.68 -20.31
C SER A 639 25.45 -18.87 -20.69
N GLN A 640 26.06 -19.90 -21.28
CA GLN A 640 25.32 -21.11 -21.67
C GLN A 640 24.70 -21.80 -20.44
N GLU A 641 25.37 -21.70 -19.29
CA GLU A 641 24.90 -22.19 -18.00
C GLU A 641 23.66 -21.42 -17.51
N GLU A 642 23.65 -20.10 -17.62
CA GLU A 642 22.50 -19.24 -17.25
C GLU A 642 21.30 -19.46 -18.19
N GLU A 643 21.54 -19.60 -19.50
CA GLU A 643 20.50 -19.95 -20.46
C GLU A 643 19.87 -21.32 -20.15
N ASN A 644 20.69 -22.32 -19.83
CA ASN A 644 20.21 -23.67 -19.50
C ASN A 644 19.45 -23.70 -18.17
N MET A 645 19.85 -22.89 -17.19
CA MET A 645 19.12 -22.78 -15.92
C MET A 645 17.70 -22.23 -16.12
N LEU A 646 17.53 -21.27 -17.02
CA LEU A 646 16.20 -20.75 -17.39
C LEU A 646 15.37 -21.79 -18.13
N LYS A 647 15.96 -22.58 -19.02
CA LYS A 647 15.27 -23.70 -19.70
C LYS A 647 14.81 -24.76 -18.71
N GLU A 648 15.69 -25.23 -17.83
CA GLU A 648 15.36 -26.23 -16.80
C GLU A 648 14.26 -25.73 -15.85
N THR A 649 14.29 -24.44 -15.49
CA THR A 649 13.26 -23.83 -14.63
C THR A 649 11.90 -23.76 -15.32
N LEU A 650 11.89 -23.46 -16.63
CA LEU A 650 10.66 -23.38 -17.41
C LEU A 650 10.10 -24.78 -17.72
N GLU A 651 10.95 -25.76 -18.01
CA GLU A 651 10.58 -27.18 -18.17
C GLU A 651 10.01 -27.77 -16.88
N TYR A 652 10.61 -27.43 -15.73
CA TYR A 652 10.05 -27.78 -14.42
C TYR A 652 8.64 -27.20 -14.23
N LYS A 653 8.41 -25.92 -14.57
CA LYS A 653 7.07 -25.30 -14.49
C LYS A 653 6.05 -25.96 -15.42
N MET A 654 6.48 -26.53 -16.55
CA MET A 654 5.60 -27.27 -17.47
C MET A 654 5.41 -28.75 -17.08
N SER A 655 6.24 -29.30 -16.20
CA SER A 655 6.23 -30.72 -15.83
C SER A 655 5.51 -30.96 -14.51
N TRP A 656 4.50 -31.83 -14.52
CA TRP A 656 3.74 -32.19 -13.30
C TRP A 656 4.58 -33.01 -12.30
N PHE A 657 5.66 -33.64 -12.75
CA PHE A 657 6.44 -34.60 -11.94
C PHE A 657 7.92 -34.22 -11.77
N GLY A 658 8.31 -33.02 -12.18
CA GLY A 658 9.70 -32.55 -12.03
C GLY A 658 10.04 -32.18 -10.59
N SER A 659 11.31 -32.30 -10.20
CA SER A 659 11.85 -31.68 -8.98
C SER A 659 12.37 -30.29 -9.32
N LYS A 660 12.15 -29.29 -8.45
CA LYS A 660 12.63 -27.91 -8.69
C LYS A 660 14.15 -27.91 -8.92
N PRO A 661 14.67 -27.35 -10.03
CA PRO A 661 16.11 -27.37 -10.31
C PRO A 661 16.88 -26.63 -9.20
N ALA A 662 17.97 -27.23 -8.74
CA ALA A 662 18.77 -26.71 -7.64
C ALA A 662 19.55 -25.46 -8.10
N PRO A 663 19.55 -24.35 -7.34
CA PRO A 663 20.31 -23.16 -7.69
C PRO A 663 21.81 -23.48 -7.59
N LYS A 664 22.45 -23.79 -8.72
CA LYS A 664 23.89 -23.99 -8.79
C LYS A 664 24.59 -22.63 -8.69
N GLY A 665 24.91 -22.23 -7.46
CA GLY A 665 25.87 -21.17 -7.18
C GLY A 665 25.32 -19.75 -7.28
N SER A 666 25.71 -18.93 -6.30
CA SER A 666 25.45 -17.49 -6.23
C SER A 666 25.86 -16.80 -7.54
N ILE A 667 24.88 -16.20 -8.24
CA ILE A 667 25.16 -15.19 -9.27
C ILE A 667 25.76 -13.99 -8.53
N ARG A 668 27.09 -13.94 -8.50
CA ARG A 668 27.84 -12.79 -8.00
C ARG A 668 27.49 -11.61 -8.92
N PRO A 669 27.00 -10.46 -8.40
CA PRO A 669 26.74 -9.31 -9.23
C PRO A 669 28.02 -8.94 -9.99
N SER A 670 27.93 -8.85 -11.31
CA SER A 670 29.01 -8.45 -12.21
C SER A 670 29.36 -6.96 -12.05
N ILE A 671 29.72 -6.53 -10.83
CA ILE A 671 30.29 -5.22 -10.55
C ILE A 671 31.79 -5.43 -10.37
N SER A 672 32.50 -5.39 -11.49
CA SER A 672 33.96 -5.40 -11.51
C SER A 672 34.47 -3.97 -11.39
N ASN A 673 35.01 -3.61 -10.22
CA ASN A 673 36.13 -2.68 -10.16
C ASN A 673 37.02 -3.01 -8.93
N PRO A 674 38.37 -3.00 -9.06
CA PRO A 674 39.25 -3.60 -8.08
C PRO A 674 39.59 -2.69 -6.90
N ARG A 675 39.73 -3.36 -5.74
CA ARG A 675 40.27 -2.95 -4.44
C ARG A 675 41.13 -1.68 -4.40
N ILE A 676 40.82 -0.80 -3.45
CA ILE A 676 41.76 0.13 -2.81
C ILE A 676 41.88 -0.30 -1.34
N PRO A 677 43.06 -0.66 -0.81
CA PRO A 677 43.23 -1.03 0.59
C PRO A 677 43.91 0.10 1.36
N TRP A 678 43.22 0.76 2.30
CA TRP A 678 43.87 1.69 3.23
C TRP A 678 43.39 1.44 4.66
N SER A 679 44.40 1.53 5.54
CA SER A 679 44.56 1.29 6.97
C SER A 679 43.39 1.47 7.92
#